data_AF-A0ABD0ZKY3-F1
#
_entry.id   AF-A0ABD0ZKY3-F1
#
_cell.length_a   1.000
_cell.length_b   1.000
_cell.length_c   1.000
_cell.angle_alpha   90.00
_cell.angle_beta   90.00
_cell.angle_gamma   90.00
#
_symmetry.space_group_name_H-M   'P 1'
#
loop_
_entity.id
_entity.type
_entity.pdbx_description
1 polymer ?
#
loop_
_entity_poly.entity_id
_entity_poly.type
_entity_poly.pdbx_seq_one_letter_code
_entity_poly.pdbx_strand_id
1 'polypeptide(L)'
;MGLIDSLLAKDARKFLKRKDSDAAEAGRALEELRSSLYNELKTSEGAKRQQQRFCGPVVAMSFNFIVAVGIILANKLVMGRVGFNFPIFLTLIHYAVAWILLAFFKSLSLLPMSPPSKTTPFSSLFSLGAVMAFASGLANTSLKHNSVGFYQMAKIAVTPTIVLAEFVLFKKTISSQKVMALGVVSLGVAIATVTDLEFNLFGALVAVAWIIPSAINKILWSNLQQQANWTALALMWKTTPFTVFFLLALMPWLDPPGVLLFKWDLGNSSAILISALLGFLLQWSGALALGATSATSHVVLGQFKTCVILLGGYVIFGSDPGFISICGAVAALGGMSVYTFLNLPGKSIDHSTIKQLPKQNVTISKPKADTDGGGGETGVAVVSVDPILSKTTTANISYLRTFSRFALRLHNFSLQFHRSPASGIIRTDSVNRRSSYIEMGMGSNGELKYEISQNAYIKLVLHSLRHKTAAVNGVLVGRISPSDDGVVEISDSVPLFHSNLALLPPLEISLIMIEEHYVAQGLSIVGYFHANERFDDVELCGVAKNIGDHISRYFPQAPILLLNNKKLEALSKSKDRSPVMQLCVKDASRNWRVVGTDGGSKLLLKEPSANVVLSDYISSEKWKDVTDVDDHLDDVTKDWLNPGLFN
;
A
#
# COMPACT_ATOMS: atom_id res chain seq x y z
N MET A 1 36.39 65.21 -2.77
CA MET A 1 35.13 64.45 -2.68
C MET A 1 35.00 63.28 -3.69
N GLY A 2 35.69 63.25 -4.85
CA GLY A 2 35.40 62.24 -5.90
C GLY A 2 35.89 60.79 -5.70
N LEU A 3 36.75 60.50 -4.72
CA LEU A 3 37.36 59.17 -4.55
C LEU A 3 36.52 58.22 -3.67
N ILE A 4 35.74 58.77 -2.73
CA ILE A 4 34.90 58.01 -1.80
C ILE A 4 33.60 57.56 -2.49
N ASP A 5 33.02 58.42 -3.34
CA ASP A 5 31.80 58.08 -4.10
C ASP A 5 32.04 56.99 -5.17
N SER A 6 33.24 56.95 -5.76
CA SER A 6 33.62 55.93 -6.76
C SER A 6 33.79 54.54 -6.16
N LEU A 7 34.32 54.46 -4.93
CA LEU A 7 34.45 53.21 -4.17
C LEU A 7 33.08 52.70 -3.68
N LEU A 8 32.27 53.59 -3.10
CA LEU A 8 30.92 53.24 -2.64
C LEU A 8 30.01 52.79 -3.79
N ALA A 9 30.10 53.43 -4.96
CA ALA A 9 29.30 53.06 -6.13
C ALA A 9 29.74 51.74 -6.80
N LYS A 10 31.01 51.34 -6.66
CA LYS A 10 31.51 50.05 -7.15
C LYS A 10 31.11 48.90 -6.21
N ASP A 11 31.23 49.10 -4.91
CA ASP A 11 30.83 48.08 -3.93
C ASP A 11 29.31 47.91 -3.90
N ALA A 12 28.54 48.99 -4.02
CA ALA A 12 27.08 48.90 -4.15
C ALA A 12 26.65 48.13 -5.41
N ARG A 13 27.29 48.35 -6.56
CA ARG A 13 27.02 47.59 -7.79
C ARG A 13 27.43 46.12 -7.70
N LYS A 14 28.56 45.83 -7.03
CA LYS A 14 28.99 44.45 -6.77
C LYS A 14 28.03 43.74 -5.82
N PHE A 15 27.48 44.46 -4.84
CA PHE A 15 26.46 43.95 -3.92
C PHE A 15 25.11 43.70 -4.59
N LEU A 16 24.63 44.61 -5.44
CA LEU A 16 23.40 44.39 -6.21
C LEU A 16 23.53 43.18 -7.16
N LYS A 17 24.66 43.08 -7.88
CA LYS A 17 24.88 41.99 -8.84
C LYS A 17 25.01 40.61 -8.18
N ARG A 18 25.51 40.55 -6.93
CA ARG A 18 25.57 39.32 -6.14
C ARG A 18 24.18 38.93 -5.61
N LYS A 19 23.40 39.92 -5.15
CA LYS A 19 22.02 39.73 -4.65
C LYS A 19 21.07 39.15 -5.70
N ASP A 20 21.17 39.59 -6.96
CA ASP A 20 20.35 39.04 -8.05
C ASP A 20 20.74 37.61 -8.43
N SER A 21 22.01 37.23 -8.23
CA SER A 21 22.52 35.89 -8.52
C SER A 21 21.99 34.85 -7.53
N ASP A 22 21.99 35.19 -6.23
CA ASP A 22 21.60 34.27 -5.16
C ASP A 22 20.08 34.00 -5.18
N ALA A 23 19.27 35.03 -5.44
CA ALA A 23 17.81 34.89 -5.61
C ALA A 23 17.46 34.05 -6.87
N ALA A 24 18.21 34.23 -7.96
CA ALA A 24 18.05 33.41 -9.16
C ALA A 24 18.48 31.95 -8.93
N GLU A 25 19.50 31.70 -8.12
CA GLU A 25 19.94 30.36 -7.77
C GLU A 25 18.93 29.65 -6.87
N ALA A 26 18.35 30.35 -5.89
CA ALA A 26 17.29 29.80 -5.06
C ALA A 26 16.03 29.46 -5.85
N GLY A 27 15.60 30.35 -6.76
CA GLY A 27 14.49 30.08 -7.67
C GLY A 27 14.74 28.87 -8.59
N ARG A 28 15.97 28.68 -9.09
CA ARG A 28 16.33 27.49 -9.89
C ARG A 28 16.30 26.21 -9.07
N ALA A 29 16.85 26.23 -7.85
CA ALA A 29 16.87 25.05 -6.98
C ALA A 29 15.45 24.60 -6.58
N LEU A 30 14.54 25.57 -6.43
CA LEU A 30 13.14 25.32 -6.15
C LEU A 30 12.39 24.76 -7.37
N GLU A 31 12.64 25.29 -8.57
CA GLU A 31 12.05 24.75 -9.81
C GLU A 31 12.57 23.32 -10.11
N GLU A 32 13.83 23.02 -9.77
CA GLU A 32 14.36 21.65 -9.81
C GLU A 32 13.65 20.73 -8.82
N LEU A 33 13.44 21.17 -7.58
CA LEU A 33 12.69 20.40 -6.57
C LEU A 33 11.25 20.14 -7.05
N ARG A 34 10.61 21.16 -7.61
CA ARG A 34 9.28 21.07 -8.24
C ARG A 34 9.25 20.00 -9.33
N SER A 35 10.22 20.04 -10.24
CA SER A 35 10.31 19.07 -11.33
C SER A 35 10.55 17.64 -10.82
N SER A 36 11.35 17.46 -9.77
CA SER A 36 11.64 16.17 -9.15
C SER A 36 10.40 15.58 -8.48
N LEU A 37 9.71 16.37 -7.65
CA LEU A 37 8.48 15.96 -6.97
C LEU A 37 7.36 15.64 -7.97
N TYR A 38 7.22 16.47 -9.01
CA TYR A 38 6.24 16.23 -10.08
C TYR A 38 6.56 14.96 -10.88
N ASN A 39 7.83 14.70 -11.17
CA ASN A 39 8.26 13.45 -11.81
C ASN A 39 8.03 12.24 -10.92
N GLU A 40 8.33 12.31 -9.61
CA GLU A 40 8.11 11.22 -8.65
C GLU A 40 6.62 10.84 -8.56
N LEU A 41 5.72 11.82 -8.50
CA LEU A 41 4.27 11.59 -8.55
C LEU A 41 3.81 10.94 -9.85
N LYS A 42 4.45 11.28 -10.97
CA LYS A 42 4.18 10.67 -12.27
C LYS A 42 4.83 9.29 -12.46
N THR A 43 5.78 8.89 -11.60
CA THR A 43 6.36 7.55 -11.71
C THR A 43 5.32 6.48 -11.34
N SER A 44 5.48 5.30 -11.94
CA SER A 44 4.64 4.13 -11.65
C SER A 44 4.66 3.75 -10.15
N GLU A 45 5.77 4.01 -9.47
CA GLU A 45 5.91 3.80 -8.02
C GLU A 45 5.11 4.81 -7.20
N GLY A 46 5.14 6.11 -7.57
CA GLY A 46 4.33 7.15 -6.93
C GLY A 46 2.84 6.87 -7.04
N ALA A 47 2.37 6.51 -8.24
CA ALA A 47 0.98 6.11 -8.47
C ALA A 47 0.56 4.86 -7.66
N LYS A 48 1.45 3.86 -7.54
CA LYS A 48 1.21 2.65 -6.75
C LYS A 48 1.10 2.95 -5.26
N ARG A 49 1.95 3.84 -4.73
CA ARG A 49 1.88 4.31 -3.33
C ARG A 49 0.60 5.08 -3.07
N GLN A 50 0.21 6.00 -3.96
CA GLN A 50 -1.03 6.75 -3.85
C GLN A 50 -2.26 5.82 -3.90
N GLN A 51 -2.26 4.82 -4.78
CA GLN A 51 -3.32 3.83 -4.86
C GLN A 51 -3.44 2.97 -3.59
N GLN A 52 -2.32 2.58 -2.98
CA GLN A 52 -2.31 1.87 -1.69
C GLN A 52 -2.76 2.75 -0.53
N ARG A 53 -2.53 4.07 -0.60
CA ARG A 53 -2.96 5.06 0.39
C ARG A 53 -4.48 5.26 0.39
N PHE A 54 -5.10 5.39 -0.79
CA PHE A 54 -6.55 5.57 -0.92
C PHE A 54 -7.35 4.26 -0.79
N CYS A 55 -6.76 3.10 -1.11
CA CYS A 55 -7.42 1.80 -1.08
C CYS A 55 -6.67 0.84 -0.14
N GLY A 56 -6.94 0.98 1.17
CA GLY A 56 -6.34 0.10 2.17
C GLY A 56 -6.62 -1.40 1.89
N PRO A 57 -5.78 -2.32 2.38
CA PRO A 57 -5.86 -3.76 2.08
C PRO A 57 -7.26 -4.36 2.30
N VAL A 58 -7.95 -3.95 3.37
CA VAL A 58 -9.29 -4.42 3.72
C VAL A 58 -10.33 -3.99 2.69
N VAL A 59 -10.25 -2.76 2.18
CA VAL A 59 -11.19 -2.22 1.17
C VAL A 59 -10.99 -2.93 -0.15
N ALA A 60 -9.74 -3.10 -0.60
CA ALA A 60 -9.41 -3.80 -1.83
C ALA A 60 -9.90 -5.27 -1.80
N MET A 61 -9.69 -5.97 -0.67
CA MET A 61 -10.14 -7.34 -0.48
C MET A 61 -11.67 -7.46 -0.49
N SER A 62 -12.36 -6.57 0.23
CA SER A 62 -13.84 -6.59 0.31
C SER A 62 -14.48 -6.29 -1.04
N PHE A 63 -13.93 -5.31 -1.76
CA PHE A 63 -14.37 -4.97 -3.12
C PHE A 63 -14.18 -6.15 -4.08
N ASN A 64 -13.00 -6.77 -4.07
CA ASN A 64 -12.72 -7.97 -4.86
C ASN A 64 -13.59 -9.17 -4.48
N PHE A 65 -14.01 -9.29 -3.21
CA PHE A 65 -14.92 -10.34 -2.78
C PHE A 65 -16.32 -10.16 -3.38
N ILE A 66 -16.94 -9.00 -3.18
CA ILE A 66 -18.30 -8.71 -3.65
C ILE A 66 -18.39 -8.86 -5.17
N VAL A 67 -17.45 -8.27 -5.90
CA VAL A 67 -17.46 -8.30 -7.36
C VAL A 67 -17.20 -9.71 -7.90
N ALA A 68 -16.31 -10.48 -7.28
CA ALA A 68 -16.02 -11.86 -7.70
C ALA A 68 -17.19 -12.82 -7.50
N VAL A 69 -17.97 -12.67 -6.42
CA VAL A 69 -19.19 -13.44 -6.25
C VAL A 69 -20.24 -12.98 -7.28
N GLY A 70 -20.42 -11.66 -7.41
CA GLY A 70 -21.41 -11.06 -8.31
C GLY A 70 -21.24 -11.48 -9.77
N ILE A 71 -20.02 -11.42 -10.31
CA ILE A 71 -19.75 -11.77 -11.72
C ILE A 71 -19.96 -13.25 -12.03
N ILE A 72 -19.60 -14.17 -11.13
CA ILE A 72 -19.76 -15.61 -11.40
C ILE A 72 -21.24 -15.98 -11.44
N LEU A 73 -22.02 -15.45 -10.49
CA LEU A 73 -23.48 -15.63 -10.47
C LEU A 73 -24.14 -14.92 -11.66
N ALA A 74 -23.71 -13.70 -11.99
CA ALA A 74 -24.22 -12.95 -13.14
C ALA A 74 -23.94 -13.68 -14.46
N ASN A 75 -22.73 -14.20 -14.67
CA ASN A 75 -22.39 -14.96 -15.88
C ASN A 75 -23.26 -16.21 -16.01
N LYS A 76 -23.45 -16.96 -14.92
CA LYS A 76 -24.31 -18.16 -14.93
C LYS A 76 -25.78 -17.78 -15.18
N LEU A 77 -26.26 -16.66 -14.63
CA LEU A 77 -27.61 -16.14 -14.89
C LEU A 77 -27.80 -15.69 -16.35
N VAL A 78 -26.82 -15.00 -16.93
CA VAL A 78 -26.83 -14.56 -18.33
C VAL A 78 -26.83 -15.77 -19.27
N MET A 79 -26.06 -16.80 -18.98
CA MET A 79 -26.05 -18.02 -19.79
C MET A 79 -27.32 -18.86 -19.59
N GLY A 80 -27.89 -18.90 -18.38
CA GLY A 80 -29.06 -19.70 -18.05
C GLY A 80 -30.39 -19.01 -18.38
N ARG A 81 -30.74 -17.94 -17.66
CA ARG A 81 -32.06 -17.28 -17.74
C ARG A 81 -32.22 -16.35 -18.94
N VAL A 82 -31.17 -15.61 -19.29
CA VAL A 82 -31.17 -14.73 -20.48
C VAL A 82 -30.96 -15.56 -21.76
N GLY A 83 -30.48 -16.80 -21.63
CA GLY A 83 -30.28 -17.73 -22.75
C GLY A 83 -29.12 -17.35 -23.67
N PHE A 84 -28.19 -16.51 -23.20
CA PHE A 84 -27.04 -16.09 -23.97
C PHE A 84 -25.96 -17.18 -23.97
N ASN A 85 -26.12 -18.14 -24.87
CA ASN A 85 -25.33 -19.37 -24.93
C ASN A 85 -23.98 -19.24 -25.68
N PHE A 86 -23.37 -18.06 -25.66
CA PHE A 86 -22.12 -17.76 -26.38
C PHE A 86 -21.03 -17.31 -25.38
N PRO A 87 -20.37 -18.23 -24.66
CA PRO A 87 -19.46 -17.91 -23.57
C PRO A 87 -18.19 -17.18 -24.03
N ILE A 88 -17.66 -17.49 -25.22
CA ILE A 88 -16.48 -16.78 -25.75
C ILE A 88 -16.88 -15.36 -26.16
N PHE A 89 -18.03 -15.21 -26.82
CA PHE A 89 -18.55 -13.91 -27.20
C PHE A 89 -18.91 -13.06 -25.98
N LEU A 90 -19.46 -13.66 -24.91
CA LEU A 90 -19.67 -12.96 -23.63
C LEU A 90 -18.35 -12.42 -23.07
N THR A 91 -17.32 -13.25 -23.09
CA THR A 91 -15.96 -12.87 -22.66
C THR A 91 -15.40 -11.76 -23.54
N LEU A 92 -15.62 -11.82 -24.86
CA LEU A 92 -15.23 -10.77 -25.79
C LEU A 92 -15.92 -9.44 -25.44
N ILE A 93 -17.23 -9.45 -25.16
CA ILE A 93 -17.97 -8.25 -24.74
C ILE A 93 -17.37 -7.69 -23.44
N HIS A 94 -17.05 -8.54 -22.47
CA HIS A 94 -16.41 -8.10 -21.21
C HIS A 94 -15.09 -7.37 -21.48
N TYR A 95 -14.21 -7.94 -22.30
CA TYR A 95 -12.92 -7.32 -22.62
C TYR A 95 -13.04 -6.10 -23.55
N ALA A 96 -14.01 -6.07 -24.45
CA ALA A 96 -14.29 -4.92 -25.32
C ALA A 96 -14.81 -3.72 -24.50
N VAL A 97 -15.78 -3.94 -23.61
CA VAL A 97 -16.27 -2.91 -22.68
C VAL A 97 -15.17 -2.46 -21.74
N ALA A 98 -14.36 -3.38 -21.19
CA ALA A 98 -13.19 -3.03 -20.40
C ALA A 98 -12.21 -2.15 -21.18
N TRP A 99 -11.96 -2.44 -22.46
CA TRP A 99 -11.08 -1.64 -23.30
C TRP A 99 -11.62 -0.22 -23.52
N ILE A 100 -12.93 -0.08 -23.78
CA ILE A 100 -13.60 1.21 -23.94
C ILE A 100 -13.54 2.01 -22.63
N LEU A 101 -13.81 1.39 -21.48
CA LEU A 101 -13.72 2.05 -20.17
C LEU A 101 -12.28 2.51 -19.87
N LEU A 102 -11.28 1.69 -20.18
CA LEU A 102 -9.89 2.08 -20.03
C LEU A 102 -9.51 3.21 -21.00
N ALA A 103 -10.06 3.24 -22.21
CA ALA A 103 -9.86 4.34 -23.16
C ALA A 103 -10.48 5.64 -22.62
N PHE A 104 -11.66 5.55 -22.01
CA PHE A 104 -12.28 6.67 -21.32
C PHE A 104 -11.43 7.17 -20.14
N PHE A 105 -10.93 6.28 -19.28
CA PHE A 105 -10.01 6.65 -18.20
C PHE A 105 -8.70 7.26 -18.73
N LYS A 106 -8.22 6.81 -19.89
CA LYS A 106 -7.07 7.41 -20.57
C LYS A 106 -7.38 8.83 -21.03
N SER A 107 -8.56 9.05 -21.62
CA SER A 107 -9.00 10.37 -22.06
C SER A 107 -9.12 11.35 -20.90
N LEU A 108 -9.53 10.87 -19.71
CA LEU A 108 -9.59 11.66 -18.49
C LEU A 108 -8.23 11.81 -17.77
N SER A 109 -7.14 11.30 -18.36
CA SER A 109 -5.81 11.25 -17.73
C SER A 109 -5.77 10.57 -16.35
N LEU A 110 -6.74 9.70 -16.06
CA LEU A 110 -6.83 8.94 -14.81
C LEU A 110 -5.98 7.66 -14.84
N LEU A 111 -5.45 7.27 -16.01
CA LEU A 111 -4.54 6.15 -16.10
C LEU A 111 -3.15 6.55 -15.60
N PRO A 112 -2.60 5.86 -14.58
CA PRO A 112 -1.23 6.08 -14.15
C PRO A 112 -0.24 5.77 -15.28
N MET A 113 0.86 6.52 -15.32
CA MET A 113 1.88 6.38 -16.37
C MET A 113 2.52 4.99 -16.33
N SER A 114 2.51 4.29 -17.47
CA SER A 114 3.21 3.00 -17.62
C SER A 114 4.71 3.20 -17.56
N PRO A 115 5.49 2.27 -16.97
CA PRO A 115 6.95 2.31 -17.04
C PRO A 115 7.42 2.37 -18.52
N PRO A 116 8.58 2.99 -18.79
CA PRO A 116 9.04 3.24 -20.15
C PRO A 116 9.18 1.93 -20.94
N SER A 117 8.65 1.93 -22.17
CA SER A 117 8.57 0.78 -23.10
C SER A 117 9.90 0.10 -23.41
N LYS A 118 11.04 0.73 -23.07
CA LYS A 118 12.38 0.18 -23.22
C LYS A 118 12.69 -0.98 -22.26
N THR A 119 11.91 -1.18 -21.20
CA THR A 119 12.21 -2.13 -20.12
C THR A 119 11.45 -3.46 -20.21
N THR A 120 10.32 -3.53 -20.92
CA THR A 120 9.53 -4.75 -21.06
C THR A 120 9.44 -5.22 -22.51
N PRO A 121 9.86 -6.45 -22.82
CA PRO A 121 9.79 -6.96 -24.18
C PRO A 121 8.33 -7.12 -24.64
N PHE A 122 8.04 -6.70 -25.87
CA PHE A 122 6.72 -6.81 -26.49
C PHE A 122 6.18 -8.25 -26.47
N SER A 123 7.07 -9.23 -26.68
CA SER A 123 6.74 -10.66 -26.65
C SER A 123 6.04 -11.09 -25.34
N SER A 124 6.48 -10.57 -24.19
CA SER A 124 5.87 -10.92 -22.89
C SER A 124 4.46 -10.34 -22.74
N LEU A 125 4.22 -9.12 -23.24
CA LEU A 125 2.89 -8.50 -23.20
C LEU A 125 1.91 -9.19 -24.18
N PHE A 126 2.40 -9.54 -25.37
CA PHE A 126 1.62 -10.28 -26.36
C PHE A 126 1.27 -11.69 -25.86
N SER A 127 2.25 -12.41 -25.31
CA SER A 127 2.05 -13.73 -24.70
C SER A 127 1.06 -13.67 -23.53
N LEU A 128 1.18 -12.65 -22.65
CA LEU A 128 0.21 -12.44 -21.58
C LEU A 128 -1.20 -12.23 -22.13
N GLY A 129 -1.36 -11.37 -23.14
CA GLY A 129 -2.66 -11.13 -23.78
C GLY A 129 -3.28 -12.39 -24.38
N ALA A 130 -2.47 -13.24 -25.03
CA ALA A 130 -2.88 -14.53 -25.58
C ALA A 130 -3.33 -15.49 -24.48
N VAL A 131 -2.49 -15.72 -23.48
CA VAL A 131 -2.77 -16.63 -22.37
C VAL A 131 -4.00 -16.17 -21.58
N MET A 132 -4.22 -14.86 -21.41
CA MET A 132 -5.43 -14.30 -20.81
C MET A 132 -6.70 -14.63 -21.60
N ALA A 133 -6.65 -14.61 -22.93
CA ALA A 133 -7.78 -14.95 -23.79
C ALA A 133 -8.17 -16.42 -23.60
N PHE A 134 -7.20 -17.34 -23.67
CA PHE A 134 -7.44 -18.76 -23.40
C PHE A 134 -7.93 -19.01 -21.97
N ALA A 135 -7.28 -18.39 -20.98
CA ALA A 135 -7.65 -18.56 -19.58
C ALA A 135 -9.08 -18.05 -19.29
N SER A 136 -9.50 -16.92 -19.85
CA SER A 136 -10.83 -16.35 -19.55
C SER A 136 -11.92 -16.97 -20.42
N GLY A 137 -11.64 -17.23 -21.69
CA GLY A 137 -12.57 -17.86 -22.61
C GLY A 137 -12.92 -19.28 -22.18
N LEU A 138 -11.91 -20.13 -21.96
CA LEU A 138 -12.14 -21.53 -21.56
C LEU A 138 -12.79 -21.64 -20.17
N ALA A 139 -12.52 -20.70 -19.25
CA ALA A 139 -13.22 -20.58 -17.97
C ALA A 139 -14.74 -20.47 -18.18
N ASN A 140 -15.16 -19.51 -18.99
CA ASN A 140 -16.59 -19.23 -19.20
C ASN A 140 -17.25 -20.34 -20.02
N THR A 141 -16.53 -20.97 -20.95
CA THR A 141 -17.02 -22.17 -21.65
C THR A 141 -17.24 -23.33 -20.68
N SER A 142 -16.33 -23.57 -19.74
CA SER A 142 -16.54 -24.60 -18.71
C SER A 142 -17.72 -24.26 -17.78
N LEU A 143 -17.85 -22.99 -17.37
CA LEU A 143 -18.95 -22.52 -16.53
C LEU A 143 -20.33 -22.68 -17.20
N LYS A 144 -20.39 -22.58 -18.54
CA LYS A 144 -21.61 -22.86 -19.31
C LYS A 144 -22.02 -24.32 -19.19
N HIS A 145 -21.08 -25.23 -19.43
CA HIS A 145 -21.35 -26.66 -19.58
C HIS A 145 -21.41 -27.45 -18.27
N ASN A 146 -20.81 -26.93 -17.20
CA ASN A 146 -20.76 -27.59 -15.89
C ASN A 146 -21.44 -26.74 -14.79
N SER A 147 -21.66 -27.37 -13.63
CA SER A 147 -22.15 -26.68 -12.43
C SER A 147 -21.21 -25.56 -12.00
N VAL A 148 -21.75 -24.62 -11.22
CA VAL A 148 -20.93 -23.58 -10.56
C VAL A 148 -19.93 -24.24 -9.60
N GLY A 149 -20.28 -25.38 -9.00
CA GLY A 149 -19.41 -26.10 -8.07
C GLY A 149 -18.22 -26.75 -8.73
N PHE A 150 -18.44 -27.48 -9.83
CA PHE A 150 -17.38 -28.01 -10.68
C PHE A 150 -16.42 -26.89 -11.10
N TYR A 151 -16.95 -25.75 -11.55
CA TYR A 151 -16.12 -24.59 -11.95
C TYR A 151 -15.24 -24.09 -10.80
N GLN A 152 -15.76 -24.01 -9.56
CA GLN A 152 -14.95 -23.63 -8.41
C GLN A 152 -13.88 -24.65 -8.07
N MET A 153 -14.18 -25.95 -8.18
CA MET A 153 -13.20 -27.01 -7.91
C MET A 153 -12.06 -26.98 -8.94
N ALA A 154 -12.38 -26.80 -10.22
CA ALA A 154 -11.39 -26.58 -11.27
C ALA A 154 -10.53 -25.33 -11.00
N LYS A 155 -11.13 -24.25 -10.46
CA LYS A 155 -10.40 -23.03 -10.07
C LYS A 155 -9.43 -23.27 -8.91
N ILE A 156 -9.77 -24.14 -7.94
CA ILE A 156 -8.87 -24.54 -6.85
C ILE A 156 -7.68 -25.33 -7.38
N ALA A 157 -7.89 -26.23 -8.36
CA ALA A 157 -6.82 -27.01 -8.99
C ALA A 157 -5.74 -26.17 -9.68
N VAL A 158 -6.04 -24.91 -10.04
CA VAL A 158 -5.04 -23.98 -10.60
C VAL A 158 -3.86 -23.77 -9.63
N THR A 159 -4.06 -23.81 -8.31
CA THR A 159 -2.96 -23.58 -7.35
C THR A 159 -1.93 -24.73 -7.36
N PRO A 160 -2.32 -26.02 -7.21
CA PRO A 160 -1.41 -27.13 -7.45
C PRO A 160 -0.68 -27.06 -8.79
N THR A 161 -1.39 -26.67 -9.87
CA THR A 161 -0.78 -26.54 -11.20
C THR A 161 0.25 -25.41 -11.26
N ILE A 162 0.01 -24.26 -10.60
CA ILE A 162 1.00 -23.17 -10.50
C ILE A 162 2.26 -23.68 -9.83
N VAL A 163 2.12 -24.36 -8.69
CA VAL A 163 3.27 -24.85 -7.92
C VAL A 163 4.05 -25.90 -8.71
N LEU A 164 3.35 -26.78 -9.43
CA LEU A 164 3.97 -27.75 -10.34
C LEU A 164 4.69 -27.04 -11.51
N ALA A 165 4.08 -26.04 -12.11
CA ALA A 165 4.70 -25.24 -13.17
C ALA A 165 5.94 -24.50 -12.66
N GLU A 166 5.90 -23.96 -11.43
CA GLU A 166 7.05 -23.32 -10.81
C GLU A 166 8.20 -24.30 -10.53
N PHE A 167 7.88 -25.51 -10.10
CA PHE A 167 8.85 -26.58 -9.90
C PHE A 167 9.49 -27.01 -11.22
N VAL A 168 8.69 -27.24 -12.27
CA VAL A 168 9.18 -27.74 -13.56
C VAL A 168 9.94 -26.66 -14.34
N LEU A 169 9.39 -25.44 -14.42
CA LEU A 169 9.94 -24.37 -15.26
C LEU A 169 11.06 -23.57 -14.57
N PHE A 170 10.92 -23.31 -13.27
CA PHE A 170 11.86 -22.47 -12.52
C PHE A 170 12.75 -23.27 -11.55
N LYS A 171 12.62 -24.61 -11.51
CA LYS A 171 13.40 -25.52 -10.63
C LYS A 171 13.34 -25.12 -9.15
N LYS A 172 12.26 -24.48 -8.70
CA LYS A 172 12.08 -24.12 -7.29
C LYS A 172 11.82 -25.38 -6.47
N THR A 173 12.59 -25.61 -5.41
CA THR A 173 12.39 -26.75 -4.52
C THR A 173 11.21 -26.53 -3.57
N ILE A 174 10.39 -27.56 -3.38
CA ILE A 174 9.19 -27.51 -2.54
C ILE A 174 9.37 -28.52 -1.39
N SER A 175 9.02 -28.11 -0.17
CA SER A 175 9.04 -29.01 1.00
C SER A 175 8.01 -30.14 0.82
N SER A 176 8.38 -31.36 1.24
CA SER A 176 7.51 -32.54 1.16
C SER A 176 6.15 -32.33 1.84
N GLN A 177 6.10 -31.57 2.93
CA GLN A 177 4.83 -31.21 3.60
C GLN A 177 3.89 -30.41 2.70
N LYS A 178 4.42 -29.48 1.89
CA LYS A 178 3.62 -28.70 0.92
C LYS A 178 3.12 -29.57 -0.22
N VAL A 179 3.92 -30.54 -0.66
CA VAL A 179 3.53 -31.52 -1.68
C VAL A 179 2.38 -32.39 -1.17
N MET A 180 2.46 -32.90 0.07
CA MET A 180 1.37 -33.66 0.68
C MET A 180 0.08 -32.85 0.77
N ALA A 181 0.15 -31.60 1.22
CA ALA A 181 -1.02 -30.72 1.29
C ALA A 181 -1.66 -30.51 -0.10
N LEU A 182 -0.85 -30.25 -1.13
CA LEU A 182 -1.34 -30.12 -2.51
C LEU A 182 -1.88 -31.45 -3.08
N GLY A 183 -1.35 -32.59 -2.65
CA GLY A 183 -1.90 -33.91 -2.95
C GLY A 183 -3.32 -34.07 -2.41
N VAL A 184 -3.56 -33.69 -1.15
CA VAL A 184 -4.91 -33.68 -0.55
C VAL A 184 -5.85 -32.74 -1.30
N VAL A 185 -5.38 -31.55 -1.69
CA VAL A 185 -6.17 -30.62 -2.52
C VAL A 185 -6.59 -31.26 -3.83
N SER A 186 -5.65 -31.90 -4.52
CA SER A 186 -5.88 -32.48 -5.84
C SER A 186 -6.84 -33.68 -5.76
N LEU A 187 -6.72 -34.50 -4.72
CA LEU A 187 -7.64 -35.61 -4.45
C LEU A 187 -9.05 -35.10 -4.11
N GLY A 188 -9.18 -34.10 -3.24
CA GLY A 188 -10.46 -33.51 -2.88
C GLY A 188 -11.18 -32.90 -4.09
N VAL A 189 -10.43 -32.19 -4.95
CA VAL A 189 -10.96 -31.66 -6.21
C VAL A 189 -11.42 -32.79 -7.14
N ALA A 190 -10.63 -33.86 -7.31
CA ALA A 190 -10.99 -34.98 -8.15
C ALA A 190 -12.27 -35.70 -7.68
N ILE A 191 -12.40 -35.92 -6.37
CA ILE A 191 -13.62 -36.51 -5.80
C ILE A 191 -14.82 -35.58 -6.05
N ALA A 192 -14.67 -34.28 -5.79
CA ALA A 192 -15.74 -33.31 -5.96
C ALA A 192 -16.21 -33.16 -7.40
N THR A 193 -15.30 -33.24 -8.39
CA THR A 193 -15.65 -33.08 -9.81
C THR A 193 -16.23 -34.32 -10.43
N VAL A 194 -15.76 -35.53 -10.08
CA VAL A 194 -16.28 -36.80 -10.62
C VAL A 194 -17.66 -37.13 -10.05
N THR A 195 -17.96 -36.68 -8.83
CA THR A 195 -19.25 -36.92 -8.16
C THR A 195 -20.23 -35.77 -8.28
N ASP A 196 -19.92 -34.76 -9.11
CA ASP A 196 -20.82 -33.64 -9.39
C ASP A 196 -22.03 -34.12 -10.23
N LEU A 197 -23.24 -33.76 -9.79
CA LEU A 197 -24.48 -34.22 -10.42
C LEU A 197 -24.73 -33.61 -11.82
N GLU A 198 -24.16 -32.44 -12.13
CA GLU A 198 -24.28 -31.81 -13.45
C GLU A 198 -23.01 -32.02 -14.30
N PHE A 199 -22.25 -33.09 -14.05
CA PHE A 199 -21.00 -33.37 -14.76
C PHE A 199 -21.22 -33.52 -16.27
N ASN A 200 -20.49 -32.71 -17.04
CA ASN A 200 -20.41 -32.83 -18.49
C ASN A 200 -18.96 -33.09 -18.93
N LEU A 201 -18.73 -34.20 -19.65
CA LEU A 201 -17.39 -34.60 -20.10
C LEU A 201 -16.72 -33.53 -20.98
N PHE A 202 -17.47 -32.92 -21.91
CA PHE A 202 -16.93 -31.85 -22.76
C PHE A 202 -16.54 -30.63 -21.91
N GLY A 203 -17.41 -30.20 -20.99
CA GLY A 203 -17.11 -29.12 -20.05
C GLY A 203 -15.90 -29.42 -19.16
N ALA A 204 -15.72 -30.68 -18.76
CA ALA A 204 -14.59 -31.15 -17.97
C ALA A 204 -13.27 -31.15 -18.75
N LEU A 205 -13.26 -31.60 -20.01
CA LEU A 205 -12.08 -31.50 -20.88
C LEU A 205 -11.68 -30.03 -21.11
N VAL A 206 -12.66 -29.16 -21.33
CA VAL A 206 -12.43 -27.71 -21.41
C VAL A 206 -11.85 -27.15 -20.11
N ALA A 207 -12.29 -27.65 -18.95
CA ALA A 207 -11.75 -27.23 -17.65
C ALA A 207 -10.29 -27.67 -17.46
N VAL A 208 -9.91 -28.87 -17.88
CA VAL A 208 -8.51 -29.32 -17.85
C VAL A 208 -7.66 -28.44 -18.76
N ALA A 209 -8.14 -28.14 -19.98
CA ALA A 209 -7.48 -27.23 -20.91
C ALA A 209 -7.38 -25.79 -20.37
N TRP A 210 -8.33 -25.37 -19.54
CA TRP A 210 -8.38 -24.04 -18.90
C TRP A 210 -7.36 -23.86 -17.76
N ILE A 211 -7.09 -24.91 -16.99
CA ILE A 211 -6.24 -24.84 -15.79
C ILE A 211 -4.80 -24.41 -16.14
N ILE A 212 -4.23 -24.94 -17.23
CA ILE A 212 -2.86 -24.66 -17.67
C ILE A 212 -2.65 -23.18 -18.03
N PRO A 213 -3.38 -22.57 -18.99
CA PRO A 213 -3.23 -21.16 -19.31
C PRO A 213 -3.59 -20.27 -18.11
N SER A 214 -4.49 -20.69 -17.22
CA SER A 214 -4.78 -19.93 -16.00
C SER A 214 -3.60 -19.85 -15.04
N ALA A 215 -2.85 -20.94 -14.88
CA ALA A 215 -1.64 -20.97 -14.07
C ALA A 215 -0.57 -20.04 -14.67
N ILE A 216 -0.32 -20.17 -15.98
CA ILE A 216 0.66 -19.34 -16.70
C ILE A 216 0.25 -17.86 -16.64
N ASN A 217 -1.04 -17.54 -16.83
CA ASN A 217 -1.58 -16.19 -16.74
C ASN A 217 -1.24 -15.56 -15.38
N LYS A 218 -1.52 -16.26 -14.28
CA LYS A 218 -1.23 -15.77 -12.92
C LYS A 218 0.27 -15.53 -12.71
N ILE A 219 1.13 -16.46 -13.14
CA ILE A 219 2.58 -16.32 -12.99
C ILE A 219 3.10 -15.11 -13.78
N LEU A 220 2.72 -15.01 -15.05
CA LEU A 220 3.20 -13.95 -15.94
C LEU A 220 2.67 -12.57 -15.51
N TRP A 221 1.39 -12.49 -15.13
CA TRP A 221 0.79 -11.29 -14.56
C TRP A 221 1.51 -10.83 -13.29
N SER A 222 1.74 -11.75 -12.34
CA SER A 222 2.43 -11.45 -11.08
C SER A 222 3.86 -10.97 -11.33
N ASN A 223 4.60 -11.61 -12.22
CA ASN A 223 5.96 -11.21 -12.56
C ASN A 223 6.00 -9.80 -13.16
N LEU A 224 5.12 -9.47 -14.11
CA LEU A 224 5.08 -8.15 -14.72
C LEU A 224 4.60 -7.06 -13.74
N GLN A 225 3.62 -7.36 -12.87
CA GLN A 225 3.10 -6.39 -11.90
C GLN A 225 4.06 -6.16 -10.72
N GLN A 226 4.77 -7.20 -10.26
CA GLN A 226 5.66 -7.10 -9.10
C GLN A 226 7.10 -6.74 -9.47
N GLN A 227 7.68 -7.32 -10.54
CA GLN A 227 9.10 -7.12 -10.88
C GLN A 227 9.31 -5.90 -11.78
N ALA A 228 8.39 -5.62 -12.70
CA ALA A 228 8.52 -4.51 -13.64
C ALA A 228 7.75 -3.24 -13.20
N ASN A 229 7.34 -3.19 -11.92
CA ASN A 229 6.65 -2.05 -11.30
C ASN A 229 5.43 -1.53 -12.09
N TRP A 230 4.77 -2.36 -12.88
CA TRP A 230 3.57 -1.95 -13.61
C TRP A 230 2.40 -1.70 -12.64
N THR A 231 1.72 -0.57 -12.82
CA THR A 231 0.39 -0.39 -12.23
C THR A 231 -0.62 -1.31 -12.92
N ALA A 232 -1.62 -1.78 -12.15
CA ALA A 232 -2.63 -2.71 -12.63
C ALA A 232 -3.37 -2.19 -13.87
N LEU A 233 -3.85 -0.94 -13.83
CA LEU A 233 -4.59 -0.32 -14.92
C LEU A 233 -3.75 -0.12 -16.19
N ALA A 234 -2.46 0.22 -16.04
CA ALA A 234 -1.55 0.36 -17.18
C ALA A 234 -1.26 -0.99 -17.86
N LEU A 235 -1.09 -2.06 -17.07
CA LEU A 235 -0.90 -3.42 -17.60
C LEU A 235 -2.16 -3.93 -18.30
N MET A 236 -3.35 -3.69 -17.74
CA MET A 236 -4.63 -3.99 -18.38
C MET A 236 -4.74 -3.28 -19.74
N TRP A 237 -4.52 -1.97 -19.80
CA TRP A 237 -4.60 -1.19 -21.05
C TRP A 237 -3.70 -1.76 -22.17
N LYS A 238 -2.50 -2.24 -21.82
CA LYS A 238 -1.55 -2.79 -22.79
C LYS A 238 -1.87 -4.22 -23.23
N THR A 239 -2.54 -5.02 -22.40
CA THR A 239 -2.80 -6.45 -22.66
C THR A 239 -4.17 -6.71 -23.27
N THR A 240 -5.19 -5.96 -22.86
CA THR A 240 -6.58 -6.08 -23.33
C THR A 240 -6.73 -6.11 -24.86
N PRO A 241 -6.09 -5.26 -25.68
CA PRO A 241 -6.27 -5.33 -27.14
C PRO A 241 -5.79 -6.67 -27.74
N PHE A 242 -4.70 -7.24 -27.21
CA PHE A 242 -4.24 -8.56 -27.63
C PHE A 242 -5.22 -9.65 -27.19
N THR A 243 -5.76 -9.55 -25.97
CA THR A 243 -6.78 -10.48 -25.48
C THR A 243 -8.04 -10.47 -26.36
N VAL A 244 -8.52 -9.28 -26.74
CA VAL A 244 -9.66 -9.12 -27.67
C VAL A 244 -9.36 -9.79 -29.01
N PHE A 245 -8.18 -9.58 -29.57
CA PHE A 245 -7.75 -10.20 -30.84
C PHE A 245 -7.80 -11.74 -30.77
N PHE A 246 -7.24 -12.34 -29.72
CA PHE A 246 -7.26 -13.80 -29.57
C PHE A 246 -8.66 -14.35 -29.26
N LEU A 247 -9.50 -13.62 -28.51
CA LEU A 247 -10.89 -14.03 -28.26
C LEU A 247 -11.73 -14.01 -29.55
N LEU A 248 -11.50 -13.02 -30.43
CA LEU A 248 -12.13 -12.99 -31.76
C LEU A 248 -11.74 -14.21 -32.59
N ALA A 249 -10.46 -14.64 -32.53
CA ALA A 249 -10.01 -15.84 -33.23
C ALA A 249 -10.57 -17.13 -32.62
N LEU A 250 -10.80 -17.16 -31.30
CA LEU A 250 -11.32 -18.33 -30.60
C LEU A 250 -12.84 -18.52 -30.78
N MET A 251 -13.57 -17.42 -30.99
CA MET A 251 -15.04 -17.41 -31.08
C MET A 251 -15.62 -18.42 -32.09
N PRO A 252 -15.16 -18.50 -33.35
CA PRO A 252 -15.77 -19.39 -34.35
C PRO A 252 -15.60 -20.89 -34.03
N TRP A 253 -14.65 -21.25 -33.17
CA TRP A 253 -14.31 -22.65 -32.86
C TRP A 253 -15.07 -23.20 -31.66
N LEU A 254 -15.41 -22.35 -30.68
CA LEU A 254 -15.97 -22.77 -29.40
C LEU A 254 -17.40 -22.30 -29.17
N ASP A 255 -17.82 -21.21 -29.82
CA ASP A 255 -19.20 -20.76 -29.75
C ASP A 255 -20.02 -21.30 -30.93
N PRO A 256 -21.28 -21.71 -30.70
CA PRO A 256 -22.15 -22.13 -31.79
C PRO A 256 -22.45 -20.95 -32.74
N PRO A 257 -22.63 -21.18 -34.05
CA PRO A 257 -23.07 -20.15 -34.97
C PRO A 257 -24.52 -19.74 -34.62
N GLY A 258 -24.79 -18.44 -34.50
CA GLY A 258 -26.13 -17.95 -34.15
C GLY A 258 -26.19 -16.68 -33.31
N VAL A 259 -25.06 -16.06 -32.99
CA VAL A 259 -24.97 -14.83 -32.18
C VAL A 259 -25.87 -13.71 -32.74
N LEU A 260 -25.90 -13.53 -34.06
CA LEU A 260 -26.70 -12.49 -34.73
C LEU A 260 -28.21 -12.76 -34.66
N LEU A 261 -28.61 -14.01 -34.43
CA LEU A 261 -30.01 -14.43 -34.31
C LEU A 261 -30.52 -14.33 -32.87
N PHE A 262 -29.67 -13.94 -31.92
CA PHE A 262 -30.06 -13.75 -30.53
C PHE A 262 -31.06 -12.60 -30.40
N LYS A 263 -32.02 -12.72 -29.48
CA LYS A 263 -33.03 -11.68 -29.21
C LYS A 263 -32.42 -10.55 -28.40
N TRP A 264 -31.90 -9.55 -29.11
CA TRP A 264 -31.39 -8.30 -28.55
C TRP A 264 -32.53 -7.40 -28.08
N ASP A 265 -33.02 -7.64 -26.87
CA ASP A 265 -33.95 -6.75 -26.16
C ASP A 265 -33.19 -5.86 -25.16
N LEU A 266 -33.78 -4.74 -24.73
CA LEU A 266 -33.20 -3.85 -23.71
C LEU A 266 -32.94 -4.60 -22.39
N GLY A 267 -33.82 -5.52 -21.99
CA GLY A 267 -33.62 -6.34 -20.79
C GLY A 267 -32.41 -7.26 -20.89
N ASN A 268 -32.31 -8.02 -22.00
CA ASN A 268 -31.20 -8.95 -22.23
C ASN A 268 -29.87 -8.22 -22.42
N SER A 269 -29.88 -7.13 -23.19
CA SER A 269 -28.69 -6.33 -23.50
C SER A 269 -28.15 -5.62 -22.25
N SER A 270 -29.04 -5.08 -21.39
CA SER A 270 -28.63 -4.47 -20.13
C SER A 270 -28.04 -5.50 -19.16
N ALA A 271 -28.61 -6.71 -19.07
CA ALA A 271 -28.04 -7.79 -18.26
C ALA A 271 -26.63 -8.19 -18.72
N ILE A 272 -26.41 -8.29 -20.04
CA ILE A 272 -25.09 -8.56 -20.63
C ILE A 272 -24.12 -7.41 -20.32
N LEU A 273 -24.55 -6.16 -20.48
CA LEU A 273 -23.72 -4.99 -20.18
C LEU A 273 -23.34 -4.90 -18.70
N ILE A 274 -24.27 -5.17 -17.77
CA ILE A 274 -24.00 -5.22 -16.33
C ILE A 274 -22.97 -6.30 -16.03
N SER A 275 -23.06 -7.49 -16.65
CA SER A 275 -22.04 -8.53 -16.50
C SER A 275 -20.67 -8.06 -17.01
N ALA A 276 -20.63 -7.31 -18.12
CA ALA A 276 -19.39 -6.76 -18.66
C ALA A 276 -18.74 -5.72 -17.75
N LEU A 277 -19.56 -4.84 -17.14
CA LEU A 277 -19.11 -3.89 -16.12
C LEU A 277 -18.56 -4.62 -14.89
N LEU A 278 -19.26 -5.64 -14.39
CA LEU A 278 -18.77 -6.48 -13.30
C LEU A 278 -17.48 -7.23 -13.66
N GLY A 279 -17.33 -7.66 -14.92
CA GLY A 279 -16.11 -8.27 -15.44
C GLY A 279 -14.91 -7.33 -15.39
N PHE A 280 -15.08 -6.07 -15.81
CA PHE A 280 -14.05 -5.04 -15.67
C PHE A 280 -13.70 -4.78 -14.21
N LEU A 281 -14.71 -4.61 -13.34
CA LEU A 281 -14.51 -4.38 -11.91
C LEU A 281 -13.81 -5.58 -11.24
N LEU A 282 -14.08 -6.82 -11.68
CA LEU A 282 -13.41 -8.01 -11.19
C LEU A 282 -11.92 -7.95 -11.50
N GLN A 283 -11.59 -7.65 -12.76
CA GLN A 283 -10.21 -7.63 -13.22
C GLN A 283 -9.42 -6.53 -12.50
N TRP A 284 -10.01 -5.35 -12.36
CA TRP A 284 -9.41 -4.24 -11.63
C TRP A 284 -9.25 -4.57 -10.14
N SER A 285 -10.33 -4.99 -9.46
CA SER A 285 -10.31 -5.31 -8.03
C SER A 285 -9.36 -6.46 -7.68
N GLY A 286 -9.26 -7.48 -8.52
CA GLY A 286 -8.32 -8.59 -8.37
C GLY A 286 -6.87 -8.12 -8.44
N ALA A 287 -6.54 -7.27 -9.41
CA ALA A 287 -5.20 -6.72 -9.56
C ALA A 287 -4.84 -5.76 -8.40
N LEU A 288 -5.80 -5.01 -7.86
CA LEU A 288 -5.61 -4.20 -6.65
C LEU A 288 -5.36 -5.06 -5.42
N ALA A 289 -6.18 -6.08 -5.18
CA ALA A 289 -6.03 -6.97 -4.05
C ALA A 289 -4.66 -7.69 -4.07
N LEU A 290 -4.22 -8.15 -5.25
CA LEU A 290 -2.89 -8.74 -5.42
C LEU A 290 -1.74 -7.75 -5.13
N GLY A 291 -1.93 -6.47 -5.47
CA GLY A 291 -0.91 -5.44 -5.25
C GLY A 291 -0.87 -4.84 -3.84
N ALA A 292 -1.94 -4.99 -3.04
CA ALA A 292 -2.09 -4.37 -1.74
C ALA A 292 -2.07 -5.36 -0.56
N THR A 293 -2.17 -6.67 -0.81
CA THR A 293 -2.28 -7.68 0.25
C THR A 293 -1.19 -8.75 0.17
N SER A 294 -0.95 -9.45 1.28
CA SER A 294 -0.05 -10.59 1.30
C SER A 294 -0.60 -11.76 0.48
N ALA A 295 0.30 -12.59 -0.07
CA ALA A 295 -0.09 -13.78 -0.81
C ALA A 295 -1.03 -14.71 0.00
N THR A 296 -0.80 -14.82 1.31
CA THR A 296 -1.63 -15.65 2.20
C THR A 296 -3.04 -15.08 2.39
N SER A 297 -3.19 -13.76 2.52
CA SER A 297 -4.49 -13.09 2.62
C SER A 297 -5.34 -13.31 1.37
N HIS A 298 -4.72 -13.23 0.20
CA HIS A 298 -5.40 -13.45 -1.07
C HIS A 298 -5.88 -14.90 -1.22
N VAL A 299 -5.10 -15.88 -0.76
CA VAL A 299 -5.48 -17.30 -0.81
C VAL A 299 -6.65 -17.58 0.13
N VAL A 300 -6.61 -17.09 1.37
CA VAL A 300 -7.70 -17.27 2.35
C VAL A 300 -9.01 -16.64 1.85
N LEU A 301 -8.95 -15.40 1.33
CA LEU A 301 -10.11 -14.76 0.74
C LEU A 301 -10.64 -15.58 -0.45
N GLY A 302 -9.75 -16.17 -1.25
CA GLY A 302 -10.11 -17.09 -2.32
C GLY A 302 -10.91 -18.29 -1.84
N GLN A 303 -10.50 -18.93 -0.74
CA GLN A 303 -11.24 -20.06 -0.14
C GLN A 303 -12.63 -19.63 0.32
N PHE A 304 -12.71 -18.49 1.00
CA PHE A 304 -13.99 -17.95 1.47
C PHE A 304 -14.94 -17.62 0.31
N LYS A 305 -14.43 -17.07 -0.79
CA LYS A 305 -15.21 -16.85 -2.03
C LYS A 305 -15.77 -18.18 -2.55
N THR A 306 -14.96 -19.23 -2.59
CA THR A 306 -15.39 -20.54 -3.07
C THR A 306 -16.58 -21.07 -2.26
N CYS A 307 -16.53 -21.01 -0.93
CA CYS A 307 -17.64 -21.43 -0.07
C CYS A 307 -18.94 -20.67 -0.36
N VAL A 308 -18.84 -19.34 -0.48
CA VAL A 308 -20.02 -18.48 -0.73
C VAL A 308 -20.58 -18.71 -2.13
N ILE A 309 -19.74 -18.94 -3.13
CA ILE A 309 -20.20 -19.20 -4.50
C ILE A 309 -20.82 -20.59 -4.62
N LEU A 310 -20.29 -21.60 -3.92
CA LEU A 310 -20.90 -22.92 -3.85
C LEU A 310 -22.30 -22.86 -3.21
N LEU A 311 -22.43 -22.19 -2.06
CA LEU A 311 -23.71 -22.02 -1.38
C LEU A 311 -24.69 -21.17 -2.20
N GLY A 312 -24.21 -20.08 -2.81
CA GLY A 312 -25.00 -19.25 -3.70
C GLY A 312 -25.45 -20.01 -4.96
N GLY A 313 -24.59 -20.89 -5.49
CA GLY A 313 -24.90 -21.77 -6.61
C GLY A 313 -26.07 -22.70 -6.29
N TYR A 314 -26.00 -23.35 -5.13
CA TYR A 314 -27.06 -24.21 -4.60
C TYR A 314 -28.39 -23.45 -4.42
N VAL A 315 -28.38 -22.30 -3.72
CA VAL A 315 -29.61 -21.55 -3.38
C VAL A 315 -30.25 -20.89 -4.60
N ILE A 316 -29.46 -20.36 -5.54
CA ILE A 316 -29.96 -19.53 -6.65
C ILE A 316 -30.30 -20.38 -7.89
N PHE A 317 -29.51 -21.43 -8.16
CA PHE A 317 -29.68 -22.26 -9.36
C PHE A 317 -30.25 -23.64 -9.05
N GLY A 318 -30.42 -24.02 -7.77
CA GLY A 318 -30.89 -25.35 -7.39
C GLY A 318 -29.90 -26.46 -7.73
N SER A 319 -28.63 -26.12 -7.95
CA SER A 319 -27.57 -27.08 -8.25
C SER A 319 -27.22 -27.84 -6.98
N ASP A 320 -27.83 -29.00 -6.76
CA ASP A 320 -27.46 -29.90 -5.68
C ASP A 320 -26.08 -30.51 -5.99
N PRO A 321 -24.99 -30.18 -5.25
CA PRO A 321 -23.68 -30.75 -5.54
C PRO A 321 -23.59 -32.24 -5.13
N GLY A 322 -24.51 -32.73 -4.30
CA GLY A 322 -24.47 -34.07 -3.72
C GLY A 322 -23.51 -34.16 -2.52
N PHE A 323 -23.81 -35.08 -1.60
CA PHE A 323 -23.08 -35.21 -0.32
C PHE A 323 -21.58 -35.52 -0.51
N ILE A 324 -21.26 -36.44 -1.43
CA ILE A 324 -19.87 -36.85 -1.70
C ILE A 324 -19.07 -35.69 -2.30
N SER A 325 -19.68 -34.87 -3.17
CA SER A 325 -19.01 -33.71 -3.73
C SER A 325 -18.71 -32.66 -2.66
N ILE A 326 -19.62 -32.44 -1.71
CA ILE A 326 -19.39 -31.57 -0.56
C ILE A 326 -18.22 -32.08 0.29
N CYS A 327 -18.14 -33.39 0.58
CA CYS A 327 -17.01 -33.97 1.29
C CYS A 327 -15.69 -33.74 0.54
N GLY A 328 -15.67 -33.92 -0.79
CA GLY A 328 -14.52 -33.62 -1.64
C GLY A 328 -14.11 -32.14 -1.58
N ALA A 329 -15.09 -31.22 -1.65
CA ALA A 329 -14.87 -29.79 -1.54
C ALA A 329 -14.29 -29.40 -0.17
N VAL A 330 -14.82 -29.96 0.93
CA VAL A 330 -14.29 -29.74 2.28
C VAL A 330 -12.85 -30.25 2.41
N ALA A 331 -12.55 -31.44 1.86
CA ALA A 331 -11.19 -31.96 1.83
C ALA A 331 -10.24 -31.05 1.04
N ALA A 332 -10.67 -30.53 -0.11
CA ALA A 332 -9.89 -29.61 -0.93
C ALA A 332 -9.62 -28.27 -0.21
N LEU A 333 -10.65 -27.68 0.41
CA LEU A 333 -10.52 -26.45 1.19
C LEU A 333 -9.65 -26.64 2.44
N GLY A 334 -9.74 -27.79 3.10
CA GLY A 334 -8.89 -28.17 4.23
C GLY A 334 -7.42 -28.30 3.81
N GLY A 335 -7.14 -29.03 2.72
CA GLY A 335 -5.81 -29.13 2.15
C GLY A 335 -5.22 -27.77 1.74
N MET A 336 -6.04 -26.89 1.15
CA MET A 336 -5.63 -25.53 0.78
C MET A 336 -5.31 -24.68 2.01
N SER A 337 -6.05 -24.86 3.11
CA SER A 337 -5.79 -24.17 4.38
C SER A 337 -4.47 -24.62 5.00
N VAL A 338 -4.20 -25.93 5.04
CA VAL A 338 -2.90 -26.48 5.49
C VAL A 338 -1.76 -25.98 4.60
N TYR A 339 -1.92 -26.01 3.29
CA TYR A 339 -0.92 -25.48 2.35
C TYR A 339 -0.63 -23.99 2.61
N THR A 340 -1.66 -23.20 2.88
CA THR A 340 -1.51 -21.77 3.19
C THR A 340 -0.77 -21.56 4.51
N PHE A 341 -1.09 -22.37 5.53
CA PHE A 341 -0.40 -22.34 6.81
C PHE A 341 1.10 -22.67 6.67
N LEU A 342 1.44 -23.69 5.88
CA LEU A 342 2.83 -24.07 5.59
C LEU A 342 3.61 -23.03 4.76
N ASN A 343 2.90 -22.09 4.12
CA ASN A 343 3.49 -20.98 3.37
C ASN A 343 3.65 -19.69 4.19
N LEU A 344 3.16 -19.65 5.44
CA LEU A 344 3.41 -18.51 6.32
C LEU A 344 4.89 -18.51 6.76
N PRO A 345 5.59 -17.37 6.64
CA PRO A 345 6.94 -17.25 7.20
C PRO A 345 6.86 -17.25 8.74
N GLY A 346 7.10 -18.41 9.37
CA GLY A 346 7.37 -18.51 10.81
C GLY A 346 6.69 -19.65 11.58
N LYS A 347 7.26 -20.86 11.51
CA LYS A 347 7.61 -21.76 12.63
C LYS A 347 8.02 -23.11 12.04
N SER A 348 9.28 -23.22 11.62
CA SER A 348 9.95 -24.51 11.74
C SER A 348 9.93 -24.85 13.23
N ILE A 349 9.11 -25.83 13.60
CA ILE A 349 9.20 -26.47 14.90
C ILE A 349 10.59 -27.09 14.94
N ASP A 350 11.52 -26.40 15.60
CA ASP A 350 12.82 -26.96 15.92
C ASP A 350 12.58 -28.12 16.89
N HIS A 351 12.52 -29.33 16.35
CA HIS A 351 12.41 -30.56 17.14
C HIS A 351 13.76 -30.99 17.74
N SER A 352 14.73 -30.06 17.83
CA SER A 352 16.13 -30.35 18.12
C SER A 352 16.65 -29.83 19.47
N THR A 353 15.84 -29.13 20.29
CA THR A 353 16.27 -28.62 21.61
C THR A 353 15.61 -29.33 22.81
N ILE A 354 15.41 -30.65 22.73
CA ILE A 354 15.25 -31.50 23.92
C ILE A 354 16.37 -32.53 23.92
N LYS A 355 17.58 -32.07 24.25
CA LYS A 355 18.65 -32.90 24.81
C LYS A 355 19.74 -31.96 25.34
N GLN A 356 20.10 -32.18 26.61
CA GLN A 356 21.13 -31.49 27.42
C GLN A 356 20.64 -30.16 28.02
N LEU A 357 20.52 -29.99 29.34
CA LEU A 357 21.49 -30.26 30.43
C LEU A 357 20.75 -30.44 31.80
N PRO A 358 21.41 -30.55 32.97
CA PRO A 358 21.59 -31.76 33.77
C PRO A 358 20.72 -31.86 35.04
N LYS A 359 20.72 -33.06 35.64
CA LYS A 359 20.14 -33.38 36.96
C LYS A 359 20.81 -32.58 38.09
N GLN A 360 20.02 -31.95 38.96
CA GLN A 360 20.40 -31.67 40.35
C GLN A 360 19.20 -31.87 41.28
N ASN A 361 19.40 -32.70 42.30
CA ASN A 361 18.48 -32.99 43.40
C ASN A 361 18.42 -31.84 44.41
N VAL A 362 17.28 -31.72 45.11
CA VAL A 362 17.13 -31.68 46.59
C VAL A 362 15.87 -30.86 46.98
N THR A 363 14.84 -31.62 47.40
CA THR A 363 14.02 -31.52 48.62
C THR A 363 13.41 -30.17 49.07
N ILE A 364 12.10 -30.15 49.37
CA ILE A 364 11.54 -29.96 50.73
C ILE A 364 9.98 -30.02 50.77
N SER A 365 9.51 -30.99 51.57
CA SER A 365 8.29 -31.13 52.40
C SER A 365 6.86 -30.90 51.86
N LYS A 366 6.07 -31.99 51.92
CA LYS A 366 4.65 -31.99 52.33
C LYS A 366 4.54 -31.97 53.87
N PRO A 367 3.40 -31.52 54.41
CA PRO A 367 2.75 -32.25 55.50
C PRO A 367 1.39 -32.87 55.08
N LYS A 368 1.22 -34.11 55.55
CA LYS A 368 0.00 -34.92 55.78
C LYS A 368 -0.94 -34.24 56.80
N ALA A 369 -2.16 -34.66 57.13
CA ALA A 369 -3.24 -35.55 56.66
C ALA A 369 -4.38 -35.33 57.71
N ASP A 370 -5.67 -35.53 57.41
CA ASP A 370 -6.53 -36.63 57.92
C ASP A 370 -7.98 -36.04 57.99
N THR A 371 -9.13 -36.69 57.82
CA THR A 371 -9.63 -38.00 57.33
C THR A 371 -11.17 -37.87 57.22
N ASP A 372 -11.82 -38.83 56.54
CA ASP A 372 -13.27 -39.13 56.42
C ASP A 372 -14.06 -38.33 55.38
N GLY A 373 -14.76 -38.91 54.41
CA GLY A 373 -15.05 -40.32 54.10
C GLY A 373 -16.37 -40.41 53.30
N GLY A 374 -16.31 -40.92 52.05
CA GLY A 374 -17.37 -41.56 51.23
C GLY A 374 -18.72 -40.85 51.01
N GLY A 375 -19.30 -40.77 49.81
CA GLY A 375 -19.00 -41.35 48.52
C GLY A 375 -20.20 -41.19 47.58
N GLY A 376 -19.93 -41.06 46.26
CA GLY A 376 -20.86 -41.38 45.17
C GLY A 376 -21.92 -40.34 44.78
N GLU A 377 -21.69 -39.62 43.67
CA GLU A 377 -22.60 -39.60 42.52
C GLU A 377 -22.02 -38.73 41.37
N THR A 378 -22.01 -39.30 40.17
CA THR A 378 -21.63 -38.65 38.92
C THR A 378 -22.73 -37.70 38.46
N GLY A 379 -22.46 -36.40 38.47
CA GLY A 379 -23.38 -35.34 38.08
C GLY A 379 -22.77 -34.34 37.10
N VAL A 380 -23.42 -34.27 35.93
CA VAL A 380 -23.30 -33.34 34.81
C VAL A 380 -23.02 -31.88 35.21
N ALA A 381 -22.08 -31.22 34.53
CA ALA A 381 -21.94 -29.76 34.55
C ALA A 381 -22.17 -29.17 33.15
N VAL A 382 -23.33 -28.53 33.04
CA VAL A 382 -23.84 -27.70 31.94
C VAL A 382 -22.94 -26.47 31.77
N VAL A 383 -22.48 -26.20 30.54
CA VAL A 383 -21.89 -24.89 30.19
C VAL A 383 -22.93 -24.07 29.46
N SER A 384 -23.24 -22.94 30.08
CA SER A 384 -24.23 -21.94 29.67
C SER A 384 -23.93 -21.34 28.30
N VAL A 385 -24.98 -21.22 27.48
CA VAL A 385 -25.03 -20.45 26.24
C VAL A 385 -25.66 -19.10 26.54
N ASP A 386 -25.09 -18.02 26.00
CA ASP A 386 -25.79 -16.75 25.73
C ASP A 386 -24.97 -15.84 24.78
N PRO A 387 -25.57 -14.83 24.09
CA PRO A 387 -25.87 -14.98 22.67
C PRO A 387 -25.19 -13.93 21.75
N ILE A 388 -24.72 -14.38 20.58
CA ILE A 388 -24.25 -13.51 19.49
C ILE A 388 -25.28 -13.57 18.35
N LEU A 389 -26.41 -12.88 18.51
CA LEU A 389 -27.42 -12.76 17.45
C LEU A 389 -28.11 -11.39 17.41
N SER A 390 -27.37 -10.29 17.63
CA SER A 390 -27.91 -8.94 17.36
C SER A 390 -26.95 -7.98 16.64
N LYS A 391 -25.77 -8.43 16.19
CA LYS A 391 -24.78 -7.56 15.49
C LYS A 391 -24.78 -7.66 13.96
N THR A 392 -25.64 -8.49 13.38
CA THR A 392 -25.64 -8.75 11.92
C THR A 392 -26.42 -7.71 11.11
N THR A 393 -27.32 -6.94 11.74
CA THR A 393 -28.19 -6.00 11.01
C THR A 393 -27.60 -4.59 10.93
N THR A 394 -26.76 -4.18 11.89
CA THR A 394 -26.13 -2.83 11.91
C THR A 394 -24.91 -2.71 10.99
N ALA A 395 -24.30 -3.83 10.61
CA ALA A 395 -23.13 -3.87 9.73
C ALA A 395 -23.48 -3.44 8.29
N ASN A 396 -24.64 -3.87 7.77
CA ASN A 396 -25.04 -3.62 6.38
C ASN A 396 -25.30 -2.13 6.05
N ILE A 397 -25.71 -1.32 7.03
CA ILE A 397 -25.94 0.13 6.85
C ILE A 397 -24.62 0.92 6.86
N SER A 398 -23.59 0.43 7.54
CA SER A 398 -22.24 1.02 7.56
C SER A 398 -21.50 0.83 6.23
N TYR A 399 -21.67 -0.34 5.59
CA TYR A 399 -21.06 -0.65 4.30
C TYR A 399 -21.66 0.19 3.15
N LEU A 400 -22.98 0.43 3.14
CA LEU A 400 -23.64 1.30 2.15
C LEU A 400 -23.25 2.78 2.31
N ARG A 401 -23.09 3.26 3.55
CA ARG A 401 -22.57 4.63 3.82
C ARG A 401 -21.11 4.80 3.40
N THR A 402 -20.30 3.75 3.52
CA THR A 402 -18.90 3.76 3.06
C THR A 402 -18.81 3.77 1.54
N PHE A 403 -19.71 3.08 0.84
CA PHE A 403 -19.81 3.09 -0.62
C PHE A 403 -20.25 4.44 -1.19
N SER A 404 -21.23 5.10 -0.55
CA SER A 404 -21.64 6.47 -0.91
C SER A 404 -20.50 7.48 -0.71
N ARG A 405 -19.74 7.37 0.38
CA ARG A 405 -18.54 8.20 0.62
C ARG A 405 -17.40 7.91 -0.36
N PHE A 406 -17.27 6.68 -0.85
CA PHE A 406 -16.31 6.32 -1.90
C PHE A 406 -16.68 6.94 -3.25
N ALA A 407 -17.97 6.90 -3.65
CA ALA A 407 -18.45 7.56 -4.86
C ALA A 407 -18.26 9.09 -4.80
N LEU A 408 -18.53 9.71 -3.65
CA LEU A 408 -18.27 11.13 -3.39
C LEU A 408 -16.77 11.50 -3.40
N ARG A 409 -15.90 10.60 -2.91
CA ARG A 409 -14.43 10.82 -2.94
C ARG A 409 -13.83 10.64 -4.34
N LEU A 410 -14.39 9.76 -5.17
CA LEU A 410 -14.06 9.66 -6.60
C LEU A 410 -14.51 10.91 -7.37
N HIS A 411 -15.65 11.50 -6.99
CA HIS A 411 -16.08 12.78 -7.55
C HIS A 411 -15.15 13.93 -7.15
N ASN A 412 -14.69 13.99 -5.90
CA ASN A 412 -13.70 14.99 -5.46
C ASN A 412 -12.31 14.79 -6.08
N PHE A 413 -11.91 13.54 -6.36
CA PHE A 413 -10.71 13.21 -7.13
C PHE A 413 -10.76 13.82 -8.56
N SER A 414 -11.95 13.92 -9.15
CA SER A 414 -12.16 14.58 -10.44
C SER A 414 -12.06 16.12 -10.37
N LEU A 415 -12.38 16.73 -9.22
CA LEU A 415 -12.36 18.18 -9.04
C LEU A 415 -10.96 18.73 -8.72
N GLN A 416 -10.10 17.96 -8.04
CA GLN A 416 -8.72 18.37 -7.75
C GLN A 416 -7.80 18.38 -8.98
N PHE A 417 -8.10 17.59 -10.01
CA PHE A 417 -7.36 17.61 -11.28
C PHE A 417 -7.79 18.75 -12.23
N HIS A 418 -8.84 19.51 -11.89
CA HIS A 418 -9.45 20.49 -12.81
C HIS A 418 -9.06 21.96 -12.56
N ARG A 419 -8.18 22.26 -11.60
CA ARG A 419 -7.65 23.61 -11.38
C ARG A 419 -6.20 23.72 -11.79
N SER A 420 -5.99 24.13 -13.04
CA SER A 420 -4.77 24.83 -13.44
C SER A 420 -4.94 26.31 -13.07
N PRO A 421 -4.13 26.91 -12.17
CA PRO A 421 -4.07 28.35 -12.07
C PRO A 421 -3.10 28.85 -13.16
N ALA A 422 -3.64 29.74 -13.99
CA ALA A 422 -2.87 30.54 -14.93
C ALA A 422 -1.73 31.28 -14.20
N SER A 423 -0.60 31.39 -14.90
CA SER A 423 0.60 32.14 -14.51
C SER A 423 0.28 33.58 -14.13
N GLY A 424 0.29 33.87 -12.82
CA GLY A 424 0.32 35.22 -12.28
C GLY A 424 1.70 35.48 -11.68
N ILE A 425 2.53 36.23 -12.38
CA ILE A 425 3.79 36.75 -11.86
C ILE A 425 3.43 37.81 -10.82
N ILE A 426 3.52 37.48 -9.54
CA ILE A 426 3.46 38.46 -8.46
C ILE A 426 4.90 38.83 -8.11
N ARG A 427 5.26 40.07 -8.45
CA ARG A 427 6.48 40.74 -8.05
C ARG A 427 6.28 41.21 -6.60
N THR A 428 7.05 40.67 -5.66
CA THR A 428 7.15 41.25 -4.31
C THR A 428 8.56 41.79 -4.09
N ASP A 429 8.66 43.12 -4.08
CA ASP A 429 9.81 43.86 -3.60
C ASP A 429 9.82 43.82 -2.06
N SER A 430 10.82 43.19 -1.44
CA SER A 430 11.23 43.55 -0.08
C SER A 430 12.63 43.04 0.30
N VAL A 431 13.50 44.03 0.52
CA VAL A 431 14.53 44.19 1.58
C VAL A 431 15.33 42.94 2.03
N ASN A 432 16.62 42.93 1.66
CA ASN A 432 17.62 41.95 2.10
C ASN A 432 18.66 42.69 2.97
N ARG A 433 18.93 42.18 4.18
CA ARG A 433 20.09 42.56 4.99
C ARG A 433 20.84 41.27 5.37
N ARG A 434 22.07 41.18 4.86
CA ARG A 434 23.01 40.03 4.83
C ARG A 434 22.95 39.11 6.07
N SER A 435 22.79 37.80 5.83
CA SER A 435 23.44 36.76 6.62
C SER A 435 24.72 36.34 5.90
N SER A 436 25.85 36.50 6.56
CA SER A 436 27.19 36.19 6.05
C SER A 436 27.40 34.67 5.99
N TYR A 437 27.06 34.06 4.85
CA TYR A 437 27.54 32.74 4.50
C TYR A 437 29.01 32.86 4.07
N ILE A 438 29.92 32.54 5.00
CA ILE A 438 31.32 32.30 4.69
C ILE A 438 31.37 31.01 3.87
N GLU A 439 31.96 31.06 2.68
CA GLU A 439 32.46 29.88 1.95
C GLU A 439 33.44 29.15 2.87
N MET A 440 32.95 28.19 3.65
CA MET A 440 33.80 27.24 4.37
C MET A 440 33.96 26.02 3.48
N GLY A 441 35.21 25.82 3.01
CA GLY A 441 35.58 24.67 2.23
C GLY A 441 35.21 23.36 2.92
N MET A 442 35.04 22.30 2.12
CA MET A 442 34.88 20.92 2.60
C MET A 442 36.07 20.53 3.49
N GLY A 443 35.98 20.88 4.77
CA GLY A 443 36.94 20.52 5.79
C GLY A 443 36.52 19.20 6.43
N SER A 444 37.28 18.14 6.13
CA SER A 444 37.47 16.96 6.96
C SER A 444 36.23 16.10 7.29
N ASN A 445 36.42 14.79 7.22
CA ASN A 445 35.49 13.72 7.55
C ASN A 445 35.24 13.65 9.08
N GLY A 446 34.79 14.74 9.69
CA GLY A 446 34.55 14.88 11.13
C GLY A 446 33.19 14.32 11.54
N GLU A 447 33.15 13.62 12.69
CA GLU A 447 31.90 13.12 13.26
C GLU A 447 30.97 14.29 13.65
N LEU A 448 29.85 14.45 12.94
CA LEU A 448 28.86 15.49 13.23
C LEU A 448 27.98 15.08 14.43
N LYS A 449 27.76 16.01 15.36
CA LYS A 449 26.85 15.84 16.50
C LYS A 449 25.64 16.75 16.32
N TYR A 450 24.46 16.19 16.56
CA TYR A 450 23.20 16.93 16.45
C TYR A 450 22.57 17.00 17.84
N GLU A 451 22.45 18.20 18.38
CA GLU A 451 21.87 18.43 19.70
C GLU A 451 20.48 19.03 19.54
N ILE A 452 19.45 18.31 19.98
CA ILE A 452 18.05 18.77 19.90
C ILE A 452 17.53 19.21 21.27
N SER A 453 16.91 20.38 21.30
CA SER A 453 16.24 20.91 22.50
C SER A 453 15.04 20.04 22.88
N GLN A 454 14.73 19.97 24.18
CA GLN A 454 13.56 19.25 24.68
C GLN A 454 12.25 19.70 24.00
N ASN A 455 12.04 21.01 23.83
CA ASN A 455 10.81 21.53 23.24
C ASN A 455 10.70 21.16 21.76
N ALA A 456 11.78 21.28 20.99
CA ALA A 456 11.81 20.87 19.59
C ALA A 456 11.48 19.37 19.45
N TYR A 457 12.09 18.53 20.30
CA TYR A 457 11.90 17.09 20.31
C TYR A 457 10.49 16.67 20.72
N ILE A 458 9.90 17.33 21.72
CA ILE A 458 8.52 16.99 22.14
C ILE A 458 7.53 17.43 21.06
N LYS A 459 7.67 18.65 20.52
CA LYS A 459 6.76 19.21 19.52
C LYS A 459 6.65 18.31 18.28
N LEU A 460 7.79 17.84 17.74
CA LEU A 460 7.80 16.96 16.56
C LEU A 460 7.15 15.58 16.83
N VAL A 461 7.30 15.03 18.05
CA VAL A 461 6.67 13.74 18.41
C VAL A 461 5.16 13.92 18.63
N LEU A 462 4.75 15.00 19.30
CA LEU A 462 3.32 15.30 19.50
C LEU A 462 2.60 15.55 18.17
N HIS A 463 3.22 16.25 17.23
CA HIS A 463 2.68 16.43 15.87
C HIS A 463 2.44 15.09 15.16
N SER A 464 3.40 14.17 15.29
CA SER A 464 3.26 12.81 14.73
C SER A 464 2.14 12.00 15.39
N LEU A 465 1.90 12.19 16.69
CA LEU A 465 0.83 11.53 17.44
C LEU A 465 -0.57 12.08 17.12
N ARG A 466 -0.67 13.35 16.73
CA ARG A 466 -1.93 13.95 16.28
C ARG A 466 -2.44 13.30 14.99
N HIS A 467 -1.53 12.92 14.09
CA HIS A 467 -1.86 12.35 12.77
C HIS A 467 -1.41 10.90 12.62
N LYS A 468 -1.92 10.00 13.48
CA LYS A 468 -1.51 8.57 13.54
C LYS A 468 -1.69 7.78 12.24
N THR A 469 -2.52 8.25 11.32
CA THR A 469 -2.85 7.55 10.07
C THR A 469 -2.39 8.29 8.82
N ALA A 470 -1.54 9.31 8.95
CA ALA A 470 -1.01 10.08 7.84
C ALA A 470 0.49 10.27 7.99
N ALA A 471 1.20 10.44 6.86
CA ALA A 471 2.60 10.85 6.91
C ALA A 471 2.70 12.31 7.37
N VAL A 472 3.63 12.58 8.27
CA VAL A 472 3.82 13.89 8.91
C VAL A 472 5.18 14.45 8.51
N ASN A 473 5.26 15.77 8.34
CA ASN A 473 6.52 16.45 8.07
C ASN A 473 6.65 17.78 8.79
N GLY A 474 7.89 18.25 8.86
CA GLY A 474 8.22 19.58 9.34
C GLY A 474 9.70 19.90 9.15
N VAL A 475 10.07 21.13 9.49
CA VAL A 475 11.46 21.59 9.40
C VAL A 475 12.08 21.74 10.78
N LEU A 476 13.40 21.59 10.82
CA LEU A 476 14.21 21.78 12.02
C LEU A 476 14.89 23.13 11.93
N VAL A 477 14.77 23.91 13.00
CA VAL A 477 15.31 25.26 13.08
C VAL A 477 16.41 25.32 14.13
N GLY A 478 17.53 25.92 13.77
CA GLY A 478 18.73 25.86 14.59
C GLY A 478 19.88 26.70 14.05
N ARG A 479 21.07 26.36 14.50
CA ARG A 479 22.33 26.97 14.05
C ARG A 479 23.49 26.00 14.27
N ILE A 480 24.62 26.27 13.63
CA ILE A 480 25.88 25.61 13.98
C ILE A 480 26.35 26.20 15.31
N SER A 481 26.84 25.35 16.22
CA SER A 481 27.31 25.78 17.52
C SER A 481 28.47 26.76 17.36
N PRO A 482 28.44 27.94 17.99
CA PRO A 482 29.53 28.91 17.89
C PRO A 482 30.83 28.41 18.53
N SER A 483 30.77 27.34 19.33
CA SER A 483 31.93 26.72 19.98
C SER A 483 32.54 25.54 19.23
N ASP A 484 31.79 24.88 18.35
CA ASP A 484 32.24 23.69 17.63
C ASP A 484 31.50 23.58 16.28
N ASP A 485 32.23 23.77 15.18
CA ASP A 485 31.71 23.69 13.82
C ASP A 485 31.18 22.29 13.44
N GLY A 486 31.47 21.26 14.26
CA GLY A 486 30.95 19.90 14.13
C GLY A 486 29.62 19.65 14.87
N VAL A 487 29.08 20.65 15.58
CA VAL A 487 27.83 20.51 16.36
C VAL A 487 26.72 21.36 15.75
N VAL A 488 25.61 20.73 15.40
CA VAL A 488 24.38 21.41 14.94
C VAL A 488 23.39 21.47 16.10
N GLU A 489 23.11 22.68 16.58
CA GLU A 489 22.15 22.97 17.66
C GLU A 489 20.75 23.18 17.07
N ILE A 490 19.86 22.20 17.25
CA ILE A 490 18.45 22.28 16.86
C ILE A 490 17.67 22.89 18.04
N SER A 491 17.24 24.14 17.85
CA SER A 491 16.58 24.93 18.88
C SER A 491 15.06 24.74 18.88
N ASP A 492 14.44 24.62 17.70
CA ASP A 492 13.00 24.41 17.56
C ASP A 492 12.67 23.48 16.38
N SER A 493 11.43 23.00 16.34
CA SER A 493 10.86 22.27 15.20
C SER A 493 9.56 22.93 14.76
N VAL A 494 9.30 22.94 13.45
CA VAL A 494 8.07 23.53 12.89
C VAL A 494 7.25 22.45 12.18
N PRO A 495 6.12 22.04 12.77
CA PRO A 495 5.09 21.21 12.12
C PRO A 495 4.58 21.82 10.82
N LEU A 496 4.66 21.11 9.69
CA LEU A 496 4.25 21.62 8.37
C LEU A 496 2.88 21.05 7.93
N PHE A 497 2.84 19.92 7.21
CA PHE A 497 1.61 19.38 6.63
C PHE A 497 1.49 17.85 6.75
N HIS A 498 0.32 17.31 6.44
CA HIS A 498 0.01 15.86 6.43
C HIS A 498 -0.98 15.49 5.32
N SER A 499 -1.80 16.44 4.88
CA SER A 499 -2.77 16.31 3.79
C SER A 499 -2.10 16.34 2.40
N ASN A 500 -1.07 17.19 2.24
CA ASN A 500 -0.60 17.67 0.94
C ASN A 500 0.94 17.64 0.77
N LEU A 501 1.62 16.58 1.19
CA LEU A 501 3.08 16.35 0.97
C LEU A 501 3.55 16.59 -0.49
N ALA A 502 2.61 16.66 -1.44
CA ALA A 502 2.82 16.82 -2.88
C ALA A 502 2.49 18.22 -3.44
N LEU A 503 1.95 19.15 -2.65
CA LEU A 503 1.68 20.52 -3.13
C LEU A 503 2.82 21.45 -2.73
N LEU A 504 3.56 21.93 -3.74
CA LEU A 504 4.66 22.88 -3.53
C LEU A 504 4.25 24.28 -3.03
N PRO A 505 3.13 24.89 -3.47
CA PRO A 505 2.84 26.26 -3.06
C PRO A 505 2.67 26.45 -1.53
N PRO A 506 1.94 25.56 -0.81
CA PRO A 506 1.92 25.61 0.65
C PRO A 506 3.30 25.47 1.28
N LEU A 507 4.14 24.55 0.77
CA LEU A 507 5.50 24.33 1.26
C LEU A 507 6.38 25.57 1.07
N GLU A 508 6.34 26.20 -0.10
CA GLU A 508 7.08 27.43 -0.40
C GLU A 508 6.70 28.57 0.55
N ILE A 509 5.39 28.83 0.69
CA ILE A 509 4.88 29.86 1.59
C ILE A 509 5.34 29.59 3.02
N SER A 510 5.28 28.33 3.45
CA SER A 510 5.66 27.95 4.81
C SER A 510 7.15 28.11 5.07
N LEU A 511 8.01 27.69 4.15
CA LEU A 511 9.46 27.87 4.28
C LEU A 511 9.83 29.36 4.35
N ILE A 512 9.21 30.20 3.52
CA ILE A 512 9.42 31.66 3.54
C ILE A 512 8.96 32.26 4.87
N MET A 513 7.77 31.89 5.37
CA MET A 513 7.26 32.37 6.65
C MET A 513 8.15 31.98 7.82
N ILE A 514 8.65 30.75 7.82
CA ILE A 514 9.53 30.22 8.86
C ILE A 514 10.88 30.94 8.82
N GLU A 515 11.47 31.09 7.64
CA GLU A 515 12.75 31.77 7.47
C GLU A 515 12.66 33.23 7.94
N GLU A 516 11.65 33.97 7.52
CA GLU A 516 11.45 35.38 7.92
C GLU A 516 11.32 35.53 9.45
N HIS A 517 10.59 34.61 10.10
CA HIS A 517 10.40 34.67 11.55
C HIS A 517 11.68 34.37 12.35
N TYR A 518 12.40 33.32 11.98
CA TYR A 518 13.55 32.82 12.77
C TYR A 518 14.86 33.52 12.41
N VAL A 519 14.99 34.11 11.23
CA VAL A 519 16.14 34.96 10.87
C VAL A 519 16.26 36.14 11.83
N ALA A 520 15.13 36.72 12.27
CA ALA A 520 15.14 37.79 13.28
C ALA A 520 15.74 37.35 14.63
N GLN A 521 15.74 36.04 14.91
CA GLN A 521 16.30 35.43 16.12
C GLN A 521 17.71 34.85 15.90
N GLY A 522 18.28 35.03 14.70
CA GLY A 522 19.60 34.48 14.34
C GLY A 522 19.60 32.95 14.16
N LEU A 523 18.44 32.37 13.85
CA LEU A 523 18.27 30.93 13.59
C LEU A 523 17.94 30.70 12.11
N SER A 524 18.32 29.55 11.59
CA SER A 524 18.05 29.14 10.20
C SER A 524 17.44 27.74 10.13
N ILE A 525 16.91 27.39 8.96
CA ILE A 525 16.45 26.02 8.69
C ILE A 525 17.68 25.13 8.52
N VAL A 526 17.87 24.20 9.46
CA VAL A 526 19.04 23.32 9.52
C VAL A 526 18.75 21.90 9.09
N GLY A 527 17.47 21.48 9.03
CA GLY A 527 17.12 20.11 8.69
C GLY A 527 15.63 19.86 8.48
N TYR A 528 15.27 18.59 8.35
CA TYR A 528 13.91 18.15 8.07
C TYR A 528 13.50 17.00 8.99
N PHE A 529 12.22 16.91 9.32
CA PHE A 529 11.66 15.77 10.02
C PHE A 529 10.56 15.11 9.21
N HIS A 530 10.50 13.77 9.29
CA HIS A 530 9.48 12.97 8.63
C HIS A 530 8.98 11.85 9.53
N ALA A 531 7.67 11.58 9.46
CA ALA A 531 7.07 10.37 10.00
C ALA A 531 6.30 9.65 8.89
N ASN A 532 6.56 8.36 8.74
CA ASN A 532 5.90 7.52 7.73
C ASN A 532 4.45 7.22 8.11
N GLU A 533 3.58 7.14 7.09
CA GLU A 533 2.16 6.76 7.26
C GLU A 533 1.99 5.31 7.70
N ARG A 534 2.92 4.43 7.30
CA ARG A 534 2.91 3.02 7.66
C ARG A 534 3.72 2.78 8.94
N PHE A 535 3.14 2.01 9.84
CA PHE A 535 3.74 1.69 11.13
C PHE A 535 5.02 0.84 11.00
N ASP A 536 5.10 -0.01 9.98
CA ASP A 536 6.20 -0.94 9.73
C ASP A 536 7.31 -0.37 8.83
N ASP A 537 7.10 0.81 8.25
CA ASP A 537 8.03 1.43 7.31
C ASP A 537 9.09 2.27 8.05
N VAL A 538 10.35 1.86 7.91
CA VAL A 538 11.52 2.48 8.56
C VAL A 538 12.41 3.17 7.51
N GLU A 539 11.99 3.22 6.25
CA GLU A 539 12.77 3.85 5.18
C GLU A 539 12.31 5.29 4.91
N LEU A 540 13.22 6.12 4.43
CA LEU A 540 12.91 7.47 3.96
C LEU A 540 12.18 7.42 2.61
N CYS A 541 11.01 8.05 2.53
CA CYS A 541 10.30 8.24 1.26
C CYS A 541 11.07 9.20 0.32
N GLY A 542 10.84 9.10 -0.99
CA GLY A 542 11.58 9.90 -1.98
C GLY A 542 11.29 11.40 -1.86
N VAL A 543 10.06 11.78 -1.51
CA VAL A 543 9.69 13.17 -1.17
C VAL A 543 10.56 13.73 -0.03
N ALA A 544 10.74 12.98 1.06
CA ALA A 544 11.60 13.40 2.17
C ALA A 544 13.08 13.53 1.75
N LYS A 545 13.57 12.61 0.90
CA LYS A 545 14.93 12.69 0.32
C LYS A 545 15.10 13.93 -0.56
N ASN A 546 14.12 14.23 -1.40
CA ASN A 546 14.14 15.39 -2.30
C ASN A 546 14.15 16.72 -1.52
N ILE A 547 13.30 16.84 -0.51
CA ILE A 547 13.25 18.03 0.36
C ILE A 547 14.57 18.15 1.14
N GLY A 548 15.05 17.05 1.72
CA GLY A 548 16.35 17.03 2.40
C GLY A 548 17.49 17.41 1.46
N ASP A 549 17.47 16.95 0.20
CA ASP A 549 18.46 17.31 -0.80
C ASP A 549 18.44 18.81 -1.09
N HIS A 550 17.25 19.41 -1.16
CA HIS A 550 17.12 20.85 -1.34
C HIS A 550 17.68 21.62 -0.13
N ILE A 551 17.35 21.23 1.10
CA ILE A 551 17.91 21.85 2.31
C ILE A 551 19.43 21.66 2.36
N SER A 552 19.95 20.49 1.96
CA SER A 552 21.39 20.20 1.94
C SER A 552 22.21 21.07 0.99
N ARG A 553 21.57 21.73 0.01
CA ARG A 553 22.25 22.69 -0.88
C ARG A 553 22.59 23.99 -0.17
N TYR A 554 21.76 24.41 0.79
CA TYR A 554 21.97 25.62 1.59
C TYR A 554 22.69 25.32 2.91
N PHE A 555 22.42 24.15 3.48
CA PHE A 555 23.00 23.68 4.74
C PHE A 555 23.60 22.28 4.56
N PRO A 556 24.88 22.15 4.17
CA PRO A 556 25.50 20.86 3.83
C PRO A 556 25.45 19.80 4.93
N GLN A 557 25.39 20.23 6.20
CA GLN A 557 25.30 19.37 7.38
C GLN A 557 23.83 19.03 7.76
N ALA A 558 22.87 19.15 6.84
CA ALA A 558 21.46 18.99 7.17
C ALA A 558 21.08 17.55 7.57
N PRO A 559 20.51 17.33 8.77
CA PRO A 559 19.98 16.04 9.15
C PRO A 559 18.53 15.87 8.65
N ILE A 560 18.15 14.62 8.39
CA ILE A 560 16.74 14.22 8.36
C ILE A 560 16.46 13.37 9.60
N LEU A 561 15.46 13.76 10.39
CA LEU A 561 14.97 12.98 11.52
C LEU A 561 13.76 12.15 11.11
N LEU A 562 13.89 10.83 11.16
CA LEU A 562 12.81 9.89 10.84
C LEU A 562 12.21 9.29 12.11
N LEU A 563 10.89 9.38 12.27
CA LEU A 563 10.20 8.78 13.42
C LEU A 563 10.24 7.25 13.34
N ASN A 564 10.76 6.59 14.38
CA ASN A 564 10.60 5.15 14.52
C ASN A 564 9.34 4.81 15.32
N ASN A 565 8.29 4.41 14.61
CA ASN A 565 6.99 4.05 15.18
C ASN A 565 7.06 2.90 16.21
N LYS A 566 7.99 1.94 16.04
CA LYS A 566 8.18 0.83 17.01
C LYS A 566 8.78 1.34 18.33
N LYS A 567 9.75 2.25 18.25
CA LYS A 567 10.32 2.89 19.45
C LYS A 567 9.30 3.79 20.15
N LEU A 568 8.43 4.45 19.41
CA LEU A 568 7.36 5.29 19.98
C LEU A 568 6.37 4.44 20.78
N GLU A 569 6.00 3.26 20.28
CA GLU A 569 5.15 2.33 21.02
C GLU A 569 5.89 1.78 22.26
N ALA A 570 7.17 1.45 22.11
CA ALA A 570 7.99 0.95 23.21
C ALA A 570 8.14 1.97 24.35
N LEU A 571 8.16 3.28 24.06
CA LEU A 571 8.13 4.32 25.10
C LEU A 571 6.90 4.24 26.00
N SER A 572 5.74 3.89 25.45
CA SER A 572 4.51 3.73 26.26
C SER A 572 4.54 2.51 27.19
N LYS A 573 5.42 1.53 26.90
CA LYS A 573 5.48 0.22 27.58
C LYS A 573 6.76 0.00 28.39
N SER A 574 7.82 0.76 28.15
CA SER A 574 9.17 0.53 28.71
C SER A 574 9.86 1.84 29.08
N LYS A 575 10.78 1.78 30.07
CA LYS A 575 11.65 2.91 30.46
C LYS A 575 12.86 3.09 29.53
N ASP A 576 12.75 2.74 28.25
CA ASP A 576 13.85 3.00 27.30
C ASP A 576 14.05 4.52 27.18
N ARG A 577 15.30 4.96 27.34
CA ARG A 577 15.69 6.38 27.27
C ARG A 577 16.26 6.76 25.91
N SER A 578 16.33 5.83 24.96
CA SER A 578 16.82 6.12 23.62
C SER A 578 15.87 7.10 22.87
N PRO A 579 16.40 7.98 22.01
CA PRO A 579 15.55 8.84 21.18
C PRO A 579 14.72 7.98 20.23
N VAL A 580 13.45 8.35 20.08
CA VAL A 580 12.50 7.70 19.15
C VAL A 580 12.85 8.03 17.70
N MET A 581 13.49 9.17 17.50
CA MET A 581 13.94 9.64 16.20
C MET A 581 15.21 8.92 15.76
N GLN A 582 15.22 8.50 14.50
CA GLN A 582 16.41 8.01 13.82
C GLN A 582 17.04 9.14 13.01
N LEU A 583 18.34 9.31 13.19
CA LEU A 583 19.13 10.28 12.45
C LEU A 583 19.48 9.70 11.07
N CYS A 584 19.17 10.46 10.02
CA CYS A 584 19.61 10.18 8.66
C CYS A 584 20.52 11.31 8.19
N VAL A 585 21.71 10.94 7.72
CA VAL A 585 22.70 11.89 7.19
C VAL A 585 23.08 11.49 5.77
N LYS A 586 23.58 12.46 5.01
CA LYS A 586 24.06 12.24 3.65
C LYS A 586 25.48 11.68 3.69
N ASP A 587 25.72 10.59 2.97
CA ASP A 587 27.06 10.01 2.84
C ASP A 587 27.93 10.73 1.79
N ALA A 588 29.20 10.32 1.68
CA ALA A 588 30.12 10.84 0.67
C ALA A 588 29.66 10.56 -0.77
N SER A 589 28.79 9.57 -0.97
CA SER A 589 28.14 9.23 -2.25
C SER A 589 26.84 10.01 -2.50
N ARG A 590 26.54 11.02 -1.67
CA ARG A 590 25.32 11.85 -1.72
C ARG A 590 24.02 11.08 -1.51
N ASN A 591 24.06 9.90 -0.89
CA ASN A 591 22.88 9.12 -0.54
C ASN A 591 22.51 9.31 0.94
N TRP A 592 21.21 9.33 1.21
CA TRP A 592 20.69 9.35 2.59
C TRP A 592 20.85 7.97 3.24
N ARG A 593 21.59 7.91 4.34
CA ARG A 593 21.74 6.70 5.16
C ARG A 593 21.23 6.93 6.59
N VAL A 594 20.57 5.92 7.15
CA VAL A 594 20.24 5.89 8.57
C VAL A 594 21.53 5.65 9.35
N VAL A 595 21.81 6.46 10.36
CA VAL A 595 23.00 6.30 11.20
C VAL A 595 22.71 5.23 12.24
N GLY A 596 23.52 4.15 12.23
CA GLY A 596 23.45 3.07 13.22
C GLY A 596 24.04 3.47 14.58
N THR A 597 23.94 2.58 15.56
CA THR A 597 24.53 2.77 16.91
C THR A 597 26.05 2.86 16.92
N ASP A 598 26.71 2.43 15.85
CA ASP A 598 28.16 2.24 15.79
C ASP A 598 28.82 3.26 14.83
N GLY A 599 29.32 4.35 15.40
CA GLY A 599 30.39 5.24 14.87
C GLY A 599 30.07 6.14 13.67
N GLY A 600 30.12 7.46 13.85
CA GLY A 600 30.07 8.44 12.75
C GLY A 600 29.30 9.73 13.07
N SER A 601 28.03 9.66 13.48
CA SER A 601 27.23 10.85 13.84
C SER A 601 26.17 10.48 14.86
N LYS A 602 25.90 11.36 15.85
CA LYS A 602 24.97 11.03 16.94
C LYS A 602 23.93 12.13 17.13
N LEU A 603 22.69 11.71 17.36
CA LEU A 603 21.61 12.57 17.84
C LEU A 603 21.61 12.54 19.37
N LEU A 604 21.78 13.70 19.98
CA LEU A 604 21.82 13.91 21.42
C LEU A 604 20.63 14.77 21.83
N LEU A 605 19.94 14.36 22.87
CA LEU A 605 18.95 15.19 23.55
C LEU A 605 19.69 16.11 24.50
N LYS A 606 19.52 17.43 24.35
CA LYS A 606 20.16 18.42 25.22
C LYS A 606 19.77 18.21 26.68
N GLU A 607 18.51 17.87 26.93
CA GLU A 607 17.99 17.51 28.25
C GLU A 607 17.67 16.00 28.33
N PRO A 608 18.31 15.23 29.24
CA PRO A 608 18.10 13.79 29.36
C PRO A 608 16.70 13.42 29.92
N SER A 609 15.96 14.39 30.46
CA SER A 609 14.58 14.25 30.96
C SER A 609 13.52 14.31 29.87
N ALA A 610 13.87 14.62 28.61
CA ALA A 610 12.91 14.89 27.54
C ALA A 610 11.91 13.74 27.32
N ASN A 611 12.35 12.48 27.38
CA ASN A 611 11.46 11.31 27.23
C ASN A 611 10.47 11.14 28.39
N VAL A 612 10.84 11.57 29.60
CA VAL A 612 9.94 11.55 30.78
C VAL A 612 8.84 12.59 30.61
N VAL A 613 9.23 13.82 30.24
CA VAL A 613 8.29 14.92 29.99
C VAL A 613 7.40 14.62 28.78
N LEU A 614 7.96 14.03 27.72
CA LEU A 614 7.20 13.55 26.58
C LEU A 614 6.12 12.54 26.99
N SER A 615 6.44 11.59 27.87
CA SER A 615 5.48 10.60 28.35
C SER A 615 4.32 11.25 29.11
N ASP A 616 4.60 12.27 29.92
CA ASP A 616 3.58 13.06 30.62
C ASP A 616 2.68 13.82 29.65
N TYR A 617 3.24 14.47 28.63
CA TYR A 617 2.48 15.15 27.58
C TYR A 617 1.65 14.21 26.70
N ILE A 618 2.11 12.99 26.47
CA ILE A 618 1.33 11.96 25.79
C ILE A 618 0.14 11.55 26.66
N SER A 619 0.35 11.38 27.97
CA SER A 619 -0.69 10.97 28.91
C SER A 619 -1.78 12.03 29.13
N SER A 620 -1.39 13.31 29.11
CA SER A 620 -2.31 14.46 29.21
C SER A 620 -2.94 14.85 27.87
N GLU A 621 -2.69 14.09 26.81
CA GLU A 621 -3.23 14.31 25.46
C GLU A 621 -2.92 15.68 24.82
N LYS A 622 -1.85 16.37 25.26
CA LYS A 622 -1.41 17.66 24.68
C LYS A 622 -1.13 17.62 23.18
N TRP A 623 -0.94 16.43 22.59
CA TRP A 623 -0.80 16.27 21.15
C TRP A 623 -2.03 16.76 20.34
N LYS A 624 -3.21 16.89 20.96
CA LYS A 624 -4.41 17.44 20.30
C LYS A 624 -4.31 18.94 20.03
N ASP A 625 -3.52 19.64 20.84
CA ASP A 625 -3.40 21.12 20.81
C ASP A 625 -2.26 21.60 19.89
N VAL A 626 -1.46 20.67 19.35
CA VAL A 626 -0.41 21.01 18.39
C VAL A 626 -1.05 21.52 17.11
N THR A 627 -0.68 22.75 16.74
CA THR A 627 -1.05 23.40 15.48
C THR A 627 0.12 23.30 14.51
N ASP A 628 -0.18 23.07 13.24
CA ASP A 628 0.81 23.08 12.15
C ASP A 628 0.50 24.16 11.13
N VAL A 629 1.39 24.32 10.15
CA VAL A 629 1.25 25.38 9.15
C VAL A 629 0.04 25.13 8.23
N ASP A 630 -0.37 23.87 7.97
CA ASP A 630 -1.61 23.57 7.22
C ASP A 630 -2.82 24.17 7.97
N ASP A 631 -2.93 23.92 9.27
CA ASP A 631 -3.97 24.50 10.13
C ASP A 631 -3.95 26.04 10.16
N HIS A 632 -2.78 26.65 10.17
CA HIS A 632 -2.62 28.11 10.16
C HIS A 632 -3.00 28.73 8.82
N LEU A 633 -2.66 28.08 7.71
CA LEU A 633 -3.04 28.53 6.37
C LEU A 633 -4.54 28.43 6.14
N ASP A 634 -5.19 27.43 6.74
CA ASP A 634 -6.66 27.30 6.73
C ASP A 634 -7.34 28.29 7.69
N ASP A 635 -6.75 28.54 8.85
CA ASP A 635 -7.24 29.46 9.87
C ASP A 635 -6.09 30.21 10.55
N VAL A 636 -5.88 31.47 10.14
CA VAL A 636 -4.79 32.34 10.61
C VAL A 636 -4.83 32.59 12.13
N THR A 637 -5.98 32.34 12.79
CA THR A 637 -6.08 32.47 14.25
C THR A 637 -5.32 31.37 15.00
N LYS A 638 -5.02 30.24 14.35
CA LYS A 638 -4.23 29.16 14.94
C LYS A 638 -2.74 29.42 14.70
N ASP A 639 -1.98 29.65 15.76
CA ASP A 639 -0.55 29.98 15.65
C ASP A 639 0.31 28.71 15.48
N TRP A 640 0.98 28.60 14.33
CA TRP A 640 1.90 27.50 14.00
C TRP A 640 3.18 27.49 14.88
N LEU A 641 3.51 28.59 15.57
CA LEU A 641 4.61 28.66 16.52
C LEU A 641 4.32 27.89 17.82
N ASN A 642 3.04 27.60 18.10
CA ASN A 642 2.58 26.90 19.29
C ASN A 642 3.02 27.55 20.63
N PRO A 643 2.78 28.86 20.85
CA PRO A 643 3.32 29.59 22.01
C PRO A 643 2.81 29.09 23.37
N GLY A 644 1.62 28.47 23.41
CA GLY A 644 1.00 27.95 24.64
C GLY A 644 1.24 26.46 24.90
N LEU A 645 1.93 25.73 24.01
CA LEU A 645 2.01 24.27 24.10
C LEU A 645 2.78 23.78 25.34
N PHE A 646 3.82 24.52 25.72
CA PHE A 646 4.71 24.19 26.83
C PHE A 646 4.51 25.04 28.09
N ASN A 647 3.47 25.89 28.10
CA ASN A 647 3.10 26.71 29.25
C ASN A 647 2.12 25.98 30.19
#